data_AF-A0A162D534-F1
#
_entry.id   AF-A0A162D534-F1
#
_cell.length_a   1.000
_cell.length_b   1.000
_cell.length_c   1.000
_cell.angle_alpha   90.00
_cell.angle_beta   90.00
_cell.angle_gamma   90.00
#
_symmetry.space_group_name_H-M   'P 1'
#
loop_
_entity.id
_entity.type
_entity.pdbx_description
1 polymer ?
#
loop_
_entity_poly.entity_id
_entity_poly.type
_entity_poly.pdbx_seq_one_letter_code
_entity_poly.pdbx_strand_id
1 'polypeptide(L)'
;MDRIRKYFAIFLSIILLTTTMNSISIAEESLSANETDLDYIVNDDFEDIPLHTAVEEFPSDYNYSVVDPWNREGTIKSIPRVVEDPLSENGNVVFIEDLGDSAVAVVKDIPRQEEPFTVELDFMAETFGHATKVLRILDGSTVAAEIELRSIDGKNILGYSIPGGHEILVDDFQLDTWYNVKMLVDPENQQATPVINDVVKPTYNWRFLNATGVTRVVTMAPGTPAISSYMDNLKVYEGIDEELINPDNPPEKVENVEISTEDLSIFLNWEPVNSARSYTVKMATDPNGPFEEVVGAIDLVINYTKIDVVRDGTYYFIVEANNAKGSTPSDVFSIQVEEIAGKMAAFPGAEGGGKYTTGGRGHDVYTVTTLEDYSPGETPIEGSLRHALTENNRNVVFAVSGTIYLKDDLSVRLKNVTIAGQTAPGDGITLANYGLSIGGSENVIIRYLRVRPGAANATSEPDAIDGVDTKDIIIDHVSTSWATDETFSIYRSENITVQNSIISESLTMSGHEKGKHGYGGIFGGKNATYFNNIIATHTNRNPRIGGSTPGQTTVDLQNNLIYNWSTNSIYGGNFSDVNVVNNYMKPGPGTREDKKRVIVNPGVYGSPSSWYVSGNYMDGEADVTADNSKGIFNPADDATIRTEPIPFPESRLREPKPATDIYNEVLYKAGATLPKRDAVDARIVQDIINGTGRFINTEEEVGGYPELKTLPALIDSDGDGIPDEWEIANGLDPHNPEDGKIITDSGYSNLELYLNSLADMEHSAENPVAQMTNPTLNSIHEAGNNIEITTNTESTNEIEKVEFFNGSEKLGEATAAPFNFNWENASDGTHFVSIRVTDTKGNQTQSTSAPIHVNSPLNSTSWRAVDIGDVGIEGNTSMDEEEMLTVKGSGRITARSDAFHFAYQELEGDGEFIAQINSITAVDNNAIAGITIRSSLERDAATAILSTSYIKSDRIESRTPYTINLSSRLVDGETIDTLNNHSYPDLHIPGLLSTNIPYWLKLVRSGNEISGYASPDGENWTEVGTKNIELNDVAYVGFAVESANDSSAINNYNTAQFSNISTTMTSQEDTETPEEPGDTGDSGDTGDTGDTGDTGDTGDTGDSGDTGDSGDTGDSGDTGDSGDTGDSGDTGGSGGAGNSGEREGLAGVELPNTATNAYLWVVIGLLSIALGGTVLIVRYLRKKQIIFN
;
A
#
# COMPACT_ATOMS: atom_id res chain seq x y z
N MET A 1 -38.62 -11.07 -14.10
CA MET A 1 -39.18 -12.42 -14.34
C MET A 1 -38.77 -13.00 -15.69
N ASP A 2 -38.76 -12.23 -16.79
CA ASP A 2 -38.34 -12.76 -18.10
C ASP A 2 -36.83 -13.02 -18.24
N ARG A 3 -35.96 -12.32 -17.50
CA ARG A 3 -34.52 -12.65 -17.43
C ARG A 3 -34.29 -14.00 -16.71
N ILE A 4 -35.04 -14.30 -15.66
CA ILE A 4 -34.95 -15.60 -14.94
C ILE A 4 -35.43 -16.74 -15.84
N ARG A 5 -36.47 -16.53 -16.67
CA ARG A 5 -36.90 -17.52 -17.67
C ARG A 5 -35.84 -17.77 -18.76
N LYS A 6 -35.07 -16.75 -19.16
CA LYS A 6 -33.96 -16.93 -20.11
C LYS A 6 -32.79 -17.72 -19.52
N TYR A 7 -32.39 -17.44 -18.28
CA TYR A 7 -31.34 -18.22 -17.62
C TYR A 7 -31.78 -19.65 -17.30
N PHE A 8 -33.03 -19.87 -16.90
CA PHE A 8 -33.56 -21.22 -16.69
C PHE A 8 -33.69 -22.00 -18.00
N ALA A 9 -34.03 -21.33 -19.11
CA ALA A 9 -34.06 -21.97 -20.44
C ALA A 9 -32.66 -22.33 -20.96
N ILE A 10 -31.64 -21.50 -20.70
CA ILE A 10 -30.25 -21.79 -21.05
C ILE A 10 -29.72 -22.95 -20.19
N PHE A 11 -30.01 -22.94 -18.89
CA PHE A 11 -29.63 -24.01 -17.97
C PHE A 11 -30.32 -25.35 -18.29
N LEU A 12 -31.59 -25.32 -18.69
CA LEU A 12 -32.32 -26.52 -19.15
C LEU A 12 -31.84 -27.00 -20.53
N SER A 13 -31.36 -26.10 -21.40
CA SER A 13 -30.77 -26.45 -22.69
C SER A 13 -29.42 -27.15 -22.51
N ILE A 14 -28.62 -26.72 -21.52
CA ILE A 14 -27.34 -27.34 -21.18
C ILE A 14 -27.53 -28.73 -20.56
N ILE A 15 -28.60 -28.95 -19.78
CA ILE A 15 -28.93 -30.26 -19.17
C ILE A 15 -29.58 -31.24 -20.18
N LEU A 16 -30.31 -30.75 -21.18
CA LEU A 16 -30.82 -31.60 -22.26
C LEU A 16 -29.74 -32.00 -23.29
N LEU A 17 -28.66 -31.21 -23.43
CA LEU A 17 -27.52 -31.55 -24.30
C LEU A 17 -26.61 -32.65 -23.73
N THR A 18 -26.65 -32.92 -22.42
CA THR A 18 -25.81 -33.92 -21.75
C THR A 18 -26.48 -35.28 -21.55
N THR A 19 -27.74 -35.47 -21.98
CA THR A 19 -28.47 -36.73 -21.78
C THR A 19 -28.87 -37.47 -23.07
N THR A 20 -28.47 -36.98 -24.25
CA THR A 20 -28.73 -37.65 -25.54
C THR A 20 -27.52 -37.71 -26.46
N MET A 21 -26.36 -38.18 -25.98
CA MET A 21 -25.32 -38.73 -26.86
C MET A 21 -24.60 -39.87 -26.14
N ASN A 22 -25.29 -41.00 -26.03
CA ASN A 22 -24.64 -42.30 -25.93
C ASN A 22 -24.90 -43.01 -27.26
N SER A 23 -23.84 -43.63 -27.81
CA SER A 23 -23.75 -44.32 -29.10
C SER A 23 -23.65 -43.43 -30.35
N ILE A 24 -22.40 -43.09 -30.72
CA ILE A 24 -21.78 -43.42 -32.02
C ILE A 24 -20.27 -43.19 -31.87
N SER A 25 -19.51 -44.26 -32.10
CA SER A 25 -18.04 -44.28 -32.13
C SER A 25 -17.53 -43.39 -33.25
N ILE A 26 -16.80 -42.34 -32.91
CA ILE A 26 -15.85 -41.68 -33.81
C ILE A 26 -14.55 -41.61 -33.02
N ALA A 27 -13.51 -42.17 -33.63
CA ALA A 27 -12.18 -42.37 -33.06
C ALA A 27 -11.61 -41.07 -32.48
N GLU A 28 -11.25 -41.12 -31.20
CA GLU A 28 -10.21 -40.25 -30.68
C GLU A 28 -8.89 -40.76 -31.27
N GLU A 29 -8.42 -40.09 -32.32
CA GLU A 29 -6.98 -39.99 -32.53
C GLU A 29 -6.46 -39.16 -31.35
N SER A 30 -5.94 -39.87 -30.35
CA SER A 30 -4.92 -39.33 -29.47
C SER A 30 -3.85 -38.73 -30.37
N LEU A 31 -3.57 -37.43 -30.23
CA LEU A 31 -2.23 -36.92 -30.47
C LEU A 31 -1.33 -37.52 -29.39
N SER A 32 -1.03 -38.81 -29.56
CA SER A 32 0.22 -39.37 -29.08
C SER A 32 1.29 -38.49 -29.71
N ALA A 33 2.11 -37.83 -28.89
CA ALA A 33 3.52 -37.70 -29.26
C ALA A 33 3.91 -39.06 -29.80
N ASN A 34 4.48 -39.13 -31.00
CA ASN A 34 4.97 -40.40 -31.55
C ASN A 34 5.78 -41.07 -30.43
N GLU A 35 5.21 -42.05 -29.73
CA GLU A 35 6.00 -43.18 -29.29
C GLU A 35 6.51 -43.71 -30.62
N THR A 36 7.71 -43.25 -31.00
CA THR A 36 8.61 -44.06 -31.78
C THR A 36 8.43 -45.47 -31.25
N ASP A 37 8.03 -46.44 -32.09
CA ASP A 37 7.93 -47.84 -31.71
C ASP A 37 9.30 -48.27 -31.16
N LEU A 38 9.54 -48.04 -29.87
CA LEU A 38 10.77 -48.39 -29.19
C LEU A 38 10.71 -49.89 -29.01
N ASP A 39 11.71 -50.60 -29.55
CA ASP A 39 11.80 -52.05 -29.37
C ASP A 39 12.35 -52.31 -27.97
N TYR A 40 11.43 -52.41 -27.01
CA TYR A 40 11.75 -52.62 -25.60
C TYR A 40 12.29 -54.04 -25.38
N ILE A 41 13.54 -54.10 -24.93
CA ILE A 41 14.20 -55.29 -24.38
C ILE A 41 13.75 -55.53 -22.94
N VAL A 42 13.53 -54.45 -22.19
CA VAL A 42 12.96 -54.42 -20.83
C VAL A 42 12.01 -53.24 -20.74
N ASN A 43 10.83 -53.44 -20.15
CA ASN A 43 9.91 -52.37 -19.80
C ASN A 43 9.16 -52.81 -18.55
N ASP A 44 9.77 -52.55 -17.40
CA ASP A 44 9.23 -52.94 -16.10
C ASP A 44 8.83 -51.67 -15.33
N ASP A 45 7.52 -51.47 -15.17
CA ASP A 45 6.91 -50.43 -14.32
C ASP A 45 6.55 -50.94 -12.92
N PHE A 46 6.78 -52.24 -12.66
CA PHE A 46 6.52 -52.93 -11.39
C PHE A 46 5.06 -52.91 -10.87
N GLU A 47 4.14 -52.26 -11.57
CA GLU A 47 2.74 -52.11 -11.17
C GLU A 47 1.99 -53.44 -11.10
N ASP A 48 2.36 -54.40 -11.95
CA ASP A 48 1.79 -55.74 -11.97
C ASP A 48 2.33 -56.69 -10.88
N ILE A 49 3.32 -56.25 -10.09
CA ILE A 49 3.91 -57.04 -9.00
C ILE A 49 3.26 -56.65 -7.66
N PRO A 50 2.69 -57.60 -6.90
CA PRO A 50 2.06 -57.29 -5.63
C PRO A 50 3.03 -56.64 -4.61
N LEU A 51 2.50 -55.71 -3.80
CA LEU A 51 3.24 -55.10 -2.70
C LEU A 51 3.89 -56.15 -1.77
N HIS A 52 5.08 -55.81 -1.28
CA HIS A 52 5.95 -56.60 -0.43
C HIS A 52 6.54 -57.87 -1.07
N THR A 53 6.31 -58.11 -2.36
CA THR A 53 6.98 -59.20 -3.09
C THR A 53 8.48 -58.93 -3.13
N ALA A 54 9.29 -59.88 -2.65
CA ALA A 54 10.75 -59.77 -2.75
C ALA A 54 11.21 -59.94 -4.22
N VAL A 55 12.25 -59.23 -4.62
CA VAL A 55 12.76 -59.28 -6.02
C VAL A 55 13.15 -60.69 -6.47
N GLU A 56 13.65 -61.53 -5.56
CA GLU A 56 13.96 -62.95 -5.85
C GLU A 56 12.71 -63.82 -6.09
N GLU A 57 11.54 -63.34 -5.66
CA GLU A 57 10.24 -64.02 -5.82
C GLU A 57 9.50 -63.57 -7.08
N PHE A 58 10.10 -62.67 -7.88
CA PHE A 58 9.49 -62.22 -9.13
C PHE A 58 9.30 -63.40 -10.10
N PRO A 59 8.27 -63.34 -10.97
CA PRO A 59 8.10 -64.32 -12.02
C PRO A 59 9.40 -64.50 -12.83
N SER A 60 9.75 -65.74 -13.18
CA SER A 60 11.06 -66.05 -13.77
C SER A 60 11.34 -65.33 -15.10
N ASP A 61 10.30 -64.90 -15.80
CA ASP A 61 10.34 -64.11 -17.03
C ASP A 61 10.77 -62.66 -16.83
N TYR A 62 10.67 -62.12 -15.61
CA TYR A 62 11.23 -60.82 -15.26
C TYR A 62 12.76 -60.84 -15.13
N ASN A 63 13.42 -62.00 -15.07
CA ASN A 63 14.90 -62.12 -15.06
C ASN A 63 15.64 -61.23 -14.04
N TYR A 64 15.05 -60.96 -12.87
CA TYR A 64 15.75 -60.32 -11.77
C TYR A 64 16.43 -61.33 -10.86
N SER A 65 17.54 -60.91 -10.27
CA SER A 65 18.19 -61.61 -9.18
C SER A 65 18.76 -60.62 -8.18
N VAL A 66 18.86 -61.04 -6.91
CA VAL A 66 19.56 -60.29 -5.89
C VAL A 66 20.92 -60.93 -5.68
N VAL A 67 21.97 -60.11 -5.70
CA VAL A 67 23.35 -60.58 -5.51
C VAL A 67 23.97 -59.86 -4.32
N ASP A 68 24.53 -60.65 -3.38
CA ASP A 68 25.45 -60.17 -2.36
C ASP A 68 26.89 -60.46 -2.83
N PRO A 69 27.67 -59.44 -3.22
CA PRO A 69 29.00 -59.67 -3.79
C PRO A 69 30.05 -60.15 -2.76
N TRP A 70 29.76 -60.15 -1.45
CA TRP A 70 30.79 -60.32 -0.40
C TRP A 70 30.45 -61.28 0.76
N ASN A 71 29.30 -61.95 0.78
CA ASN A 71 28.93 -62.80 1.93
C ASN A 71 29.82 -64.04 2.12
N ARG A 72 30.52 -64.13 3.27
CA ARG A 72 31.16 -65.35 3.78
C ARG A 72 30.35 -66.09 4.86
N GLU A 73 29.22 -65.54 5.34
CA GLU A 73 28.43 -66.11 6.46
C GLU A 73 26.90 -66.28 6.20
N GLY A 74 26.41 -66.02 4.98
CA GLY A 74 25.11 -66.49 4.50
C GLY A 74 23.85 -65.93 5.18
N THR A 75 23.91 -64.75 5.81
CA THR A 75 22.72 -64.05 6.34
C THR A 75 22.55 -62.70 5.68
N ILE A 76 21.62 -62.60 4.73
CA ILE A 76 21.13 -61.33 4.15
C ILE A 76 20.16 -60.71 5.18
N LYS A 77 20.37 -59.44 5.57
CA LYS A 77 19.57 -58.78 6.61
C LYS A 77 18.34 -58.02 6.10
N SER A 78 18.29 -57.70 4.80
CA SER A 78 17.15 -57.08 4.11
C SER A 78 17.16 -57.49 2.63
N ILE A 79 15.98 -57.73 2.05
CA ILE A 79 15.82 -58.15 0.64
C ILE A 79 15.05 -57.04 -0.09
N PRO A 80 15.51 -56.59 -1.28
CA PRO A 80 14.76 -55.64 -2.11
C PRO A 80 13.34 -56.14 -2.39
N ARG A 81 12.34 -55.26 -2.27
CA ARG A 81 10.93 -55.64 -2.39
C ARG A 81 10.11 -54.53 -3.04
N VAL A 82 8.95 -54.88 -3.59
CA VAL A 82 7.99 -53.89 -4.08
C VAL A 82 7.30 -53.20 -2.90
N VAL A 83 7.20 -51.88 -2.95
CA VAL A 83 6.46 -51.05 -1.99
C VAL A 83 5.67 -49.99 -2.73
N GLU A 84 4.75 -49.33 -2.05
CA GLU A 84 4.05 -48.17 -2.59
C GLU A 84 5.01 -46.98 -2.65
N ASP A 85 4.97 -46.19 -3.71
CA ASP A 85 5.80 -45.00 -3.90
C ASP A 85 5.61 -44.05 -2.69
N PRO A 86 6.66 -43.76 -1.93
CA PRO A 86 6.55 -42.91 -0.74
C PRO A 86 6.18 -41.45 -1.06
N LEU A 87 6.29 -41.00 -2.33
CA LEU A 87 6.00 -39.63 -2.75
C LEU A 87 4.73 -39.49 -3.59
N SER A 88 4.14 -40.58 -4.10
CA SER A 88 2.89 -40.57 -4.86
C SER A 88 1.91 -41.67 -4.39
N GLU A 89 0.67 -41.29 -4.04
CA GLU A 89 -0.28 -42.18 -3.36
C GLU A 89 -0.86 -43.33 -4.23
N ASN A 90 -0.29 -43.69 -5.41
CA ASN A 90 -0.85 -44.74 -6.29
C ASN A 90 0.16 -45.48 -7.24
N GLY A 91 1.45 -45.62 -6.91
CA GLY A 91 2.41 -46.39 -7.75
C GLY A 91 3.23 -47.42 -6.98
N ASN A 92 3.68 -48.49 -7.64
CA ASN A 92 4.53 -49.55 -7.07
C ASN A 92 5.99 -49.35 -7.47
N VAL A 93 6.89 -49.31 -6.49
CA VAL A 93 8.34 -49.11 -6.72
C VAL A 93 9.17 -50.22 -6.08
N VAL A 94 10.36 -50.49 -6.62
CA VAL A 94 11.31 -51.41 -5.98
C VAL A 94 12.12 -50.66 -4.93
N PHE A 95 11.90 -50.99 -3.66
CA PHE A 95 12.66 -50.46 -2.54
C PHE A 95 13.87 -51.34 -2.23
N ILE A 96 15.04 -50.71 -2.21
CA ILE A 96 16.32 -51.31 -1.84
C ILE A 96 16.73 -50.75 -0.48
N GLU A 97 16.55 -51.58 0.55
CA GLU A 97 16.95 -51.30 1.93
C GLU A 97 18.19 -52.13 2.28
N ASP A 98 19.23 -51.49 2.81
CA ASP A 98 20.40 -52.20 3.35
C ASP A 98 20.57 -51.90 4.85
N LEU A 99 20.25 -52.89 5.68
CA LEU A 99 20.35 -52.83 7.14
C LEU A 99 21.64 -53.48 7.70
N GLY A 100 22.61 -53.84 6.84
CA GLY A 100 23.82 -54.58 7.21
C GLY A 100 25.14 -53.93 6.76
N ASP A 101 26.25 -54.63 7.03
CA ASP A 101 27.61 -54.24 6.60
C ASP A 101 27.98 -54.81 5.20
N SER A 102 26.99 -55.34 4.45
CA SER A 102 27.19 -56.12 3.21
C SER A 102 26.39 -55.53 2.06
N ALA A 103 27.01 -55.28 0.91
CA ALA A 103 26.36 -54.67 -0.25
C ALA A 103 25.23 -55.54 -0.84
N VAL A 104 24.07 -54.94 -1.10
CA VAL A 104 22.93 -55.57 -1.80
C VAL A 104 22.80 -55.01 -3.21
N ALA A 105 22.75 -55.88 -4.22
CA ALA A 105 22.56 -55.49 -5.61
C ALA A 105 21.29 -56.13 -6.20
N VAL A 106 20.46 -55.32 -6.86
CA VAL A 106 19.40 -55.82 -7.76
C VAL A 106 19.98 -55.89 -9.16
N VAL A 107 19.91 -57.07 -9.77
CA VAL A 107 20.49 -57.37 -11.07
C VAL A 107 19.37 -57.78 -12.02
N LYS A 108 19.21 -57.05 -13.12
CA LYS A 108 18.40 -57.45 -14.27
C LYS A 108 19.32 -58.07 -15.32
N ASP A 109 19.14 -59.36 -15.59
CA ASP A 109 19.78 -60.02 -16.73
C ASP A 109 19.02 -59.64 -18.02
N ILE A 110 19.76 -59.15 -19.03
CA ILE A 110 19.20 -58.79 -20.34
C ILE A 110 19.88 -59.59 -21.46
N PRO A 111 19.21 -59.80 -22.61
CA PRO A 111 19.88 -60.30 -23.81
C PRO A 111 21.12 -59.47 -24.12
N ARG A 112 22.19 -60.13 -24.59
CA ARG A 112 23.47 -59.46 -24.88
C ARG A 112 23.27 -58.35 -25.93
N GLN A 113 23.56 -57.12 -25.54
CA GLN A 113 23.54 -55.95 -26.41
C GLN A 113 24.94 -55.67 -26.94
N GLU A 114 25.09 -55.70 -28.26
CA GLU A 114 26.33 -55.35 -28.97
C GLU A 114 26.15 -54.11 -29.86
N GLU A 115 24.90 -53.71 -30.10
CA GLU A 115 24.50 -52.50 -30.84
C GLU A 115 24.09 -51.38 -29.85
N PRO A 116 24.01 -50.11 -30.28
CA PRO A 116 23.62 -49.01 -29.42
C PRO A 116 22.21 -49.19 -28.82
N PHE A 117 22.05 -48.89 -27.54
CA PHE A 117 20.80 -49.05 -26.80
C PHE A 117 20.69 -48.02 -25.67
N THR A 118 19.48 -47.83 -25.14
CA THR A 118 19.23 -46.90 -24.04
C THR A 118 18.75 -47.66 -22.81
N VAL A 119 19.23 -47.25 -21.64
CA VAL A 119 18.70 -47.68 -20.33
C VAL A 119 18.13 -46.48 -19.62
N GLU A 120 16.92 -46.58 -19.13
CA GLU A 120 16.20 -45.55 -18.38
C GLU A 120 15.70 -46.13 -17.06
N LEU A 121 15.80 -45.33 -16.00
CA LEU A 121 15.34 -45.68 -14.67
C LEU A 121 14.95 -44.40 -13.91
N ASP A 122 13.79 -44.40 -13.26
CA ASP A 122 13.47 -43.39 -12.27
C ASP A 122 14.08 -43.80 -10.92
N PHE A 123 14.80 -42.88 -10.29
CA PHE A 123 15.54 -43.14 -9.07
C PHE A 123 15.32 -42.06 -8.02
N MET A 124 15.10 -42.49 -6.79
CA MET A 124 15.01 -41.62 -5.62
C MET A 124 15.78 -42.23 -4.45
N ALA A 125 16.42 -41.39 -3.64
CA ALA A 125 17.05 -41.82 -2.39
C ALA A 125 16.60 -40.94 -1.22
N GLU A 126 16.18 -41.57 -0.13
CA GLU A 126 15.95 -40.92 1.17
C GLU A 126 17.27 -40.84 1.94
N THR A 127 18.07 -41.91 1.88
CA THR A 127 19.41 -41.98 2.48
C THR A 127 20.33 -42.81 1.60
N PHE A 128 21.62 -42.45 1.56
CA PHE A 128 22.59 -43.18 0.75
C PHE A 128 23.96 -43.24 1.44
N GLY A 129 24.73 -44.28 1.11
CA GLY A 129 26.05 -44.54 1.68
C GLY A 129 27.17 -44.01 0.78
N HIS A 130 28.43 -44.22 1.17
CA HIS A 130 29.54 -43.83 0.30
C HIS A 130 29.52 -44.67 -0.99
N ALA A 131 29.06 -44.04 -2.08
CA ALA A 131 29.08 -44.55 -3.46
C ALA A 131 27.98 -45.57 -3.82
N THR A 132 26.72 -45.24 -3.53
CA THR A 132 25.54 -45.95 -4.05
C THR A 132 25.53 -45.97 -5.56
N LYS A 133 25.36 -47.15 -6.18
CA LYS A 133 25.30 -47.30 -7.63
C LYS A 133 23.85 -47.19 -8.08
N VAL A 134 23.52 -46.05 -8.66
CA VAL A 134 22.19 -45.74 -9.18
C VAL A 134 21.92 -46.57 -10.43
N LEU A 135 22.89 -46.62 -11.34
CA LEU A 135 22.79 -47.40 -12.56
C LEU A 135 24.17 -47.90 -12.97
N ARG A 136 24.33 -49.22 -13.13
CA ARG A 136 25.56 -49.86 -13.59
C ARG A 136 25.25 -50.85 -14.71
N ILE A 137 26.04 -50.82 -15.77
CA ILE A 137 25.94 -51.77 -16.90
C ILE A 137 27.18 -52.69 -16.92
N LEU A 138 26.98 -53.99 -17.17
CA LEU A 138 28.05 -54.99 -17.15
C LEU A 138 28.03 -55.96 -18.34
N ASP A 139 29.23 -56.38 -18.76
CA ASP A 139 29.46 -57.56 -19.60
C ASP A 139 29.89 -58.75 -18.72
N GLY A 140 28.97 -59.67 -18.46
CA GLY A 140 29.16 -60.70 -17.44
C GLY A 140 29.43 -60.08 -16.06
N SER A 141 30.66 -60.20 -15.56
CA SER A 141 31.09 -59.60 -14.28
C SER A 141 31.93 -58.31 -14.45
N THR A 142 32.15 -57.86 -15.68
CA THR A 142 33.00 -56.69 -15.98
C THR A 142 32.13 -55.45 -16.06
N VAL A 143 32.44 -54.41 -15.29
CA VAL A 143 31.69 -53.14 -15.33
C VAL A 143 32.06 -52.36 -16.59
N ALA A 144 31.09 -52.01 -17.41
CA ALA A 144 31.28 -51.18 -18.59
C ALA A 144 31.20 -49.69 -18.21
N ALA A 145 30.07 -49.26 -17.64
CA ALA A 145 29.84 -47.89 -17.18
C ALA A 145 28.97 -47.88 -15.91
N GLU A 146 29.06 -46.80 -15.13
CA GLU A 146 28.22 -46.63 -13.95
C GLU A 146 28.00 -45.16 -13.57
N ILE A 147 26.79 -44.87 -13.09
CA ILE A 147 26.39 -43.65 -12.39
C ILE A 147 26.27 -43.97 -10.90
N GLU A 148 26.86 -43.13 -10.08
CA GLU A 148 26.88 -43.30 -8.64
C GLU A 148 26.54 -42.02 -7.89
N LEU A 149 25.83 -42.18 -6.78
CA LEU A 149 25.46 -41.14 -5.84
C LEU A 149 26.51 -41.09 -4.71
N ARG A 150 27.08 -39.91 -4.46
CA ARG A 150 28.15 -39.68 -3.49
C ARG A 150 28.03 -38.34 -2.80
N SER A 151 28.60 -38.24 -1.59
CA SER A 151 28.84 -36.95 -0.95
C SER A 151 30.29 -36.51 -1.16
N ILE A 152 30.49 -35.29 -1.68
CA ILE A 152 31.80 -34.64 -1.86
C ILE A 152 31.69 -33.22 -1.27
N ASP A 153 32.62 -32.85 -0.40
CA ASP A 153 32.69 -31.52 0.24
C ASP A 153 31.36 -31.02 0.88
N GLY A 154 30.55 -31.95 1.39
CA GLY A 154 29.28 -31.65 2.06
C GLY A 154 28.08 -31.51 1.12
N LYS A 155 28.26 -31.65 -0.19
CA LYS A 155 27.18 -31.72 -1.19
C LYS A 155 26.93 -33.15 -1.65
N ASN A 156 25.68 -33.46 -1.93
CA ASN A 156 25.30 -34.73 -2.56
C ASN A 156 25.38 -34.55 -4.07
N ILE A 157 26.09 -35.45 -4.74
CA ILE A 157 26.29 -35.40 -6.18
C ILE A 157 25.91 -36.72 -6.83
N LEU A 158 25.29 -36.63 -8.01
CA LEU A 158 25.16 -37.75 -8.93
C LEU A 158 26.31 -37.66 -9.93
N GLY A 159 27.16 -38.68 -10.01
CA GLY A 159 28.39 -38.65 -10.79
C GLY A 159 28.59 -39.85 -11.70
N TYR A 160 29.17 -39.63 -12.88
CA TYR A 160 29.64 -40.69 -13.77
C TYR A 160 31.03 -41.14 -13.33
N SER A 161 31.24 -42.46 -13.18
CA SER A 161 32.53 -42.95 -12.70
C SER A 161 33.57 -43.12 -13.80
N ILE A 162 34.74 -42.49 -13.61
CA ILE A 162 35.89 -42.56 -14.53
C ILE A 162 37.12 -43.18 -13.84
N PRO A 163 38.17 -43.55 -14.59
CA PRO A 163 39.43 -43.97 -14.00
C PRO A 163 40.04 -42.86 -13.10
N GLY A 164 40.14 -43.12 -11.79
CA GLY A 164 40.77 -42.21 -10.84
C GLY A 164 39.86 -41.13 -10.22
N GLY A 165 38.57 -41.07 -10.57
CA GLY A 165 37.65 -40.06 -10.03
C GLY A 165 36.22 -40.15 -10.59
N HIS A 166 35.51 -39.03 -10.56
CA HIS A 166 34.12 -38.90 -11.00
C HIS A 166 33.91 -37.57 -11.69
N GLU A 167 33.04 -37.58 -12.70
CA GLU A 167 32.53 -36.37 -13.34
C GLU A 167 31.14 -36.07 -12.80
N ILE A 168 30.89 -34.82 -12.43
CA ILE A 168 29.64 -34.40 -11.77
C ILE A 168 28.54 -34.25 -12.81
N LEU A 169 27.46 -35.02 -12.68
CA LEU A 169 26.27 -34.92 -13.53
C LEU A 169 25.21 -34.01 -12.91
N VAL A 170 25.08 -34.07 -11.57
CA VAL A 170 24.25 -33.20 -10.74
C VAL A 170 25.08 -32.79 -9.52
N ASP A 171 25.33 -31.50 -9.34
CA ASP A 171 26.18 -30.95 -8.26
C ASP A 171 25.43 -30.75 -6.92
N ASP A 172 24.10 -30.83 -6.92
CA ASP A 172 23.27 -30.68 -5.72
C ASP A 172 22.06 -31.61 -5.75
N PHE A 173 22.32 -32.92 -5.65
CA PHE A 173 21.30 -33.95 -5.64
C PHE A 173 20.42 -33.85 -4.38
N GLN A 174 19.16 -33.50 -4.57
CA GLN A 174 18.14 -33.44 -3.51
C GLN A 174 17.67 -34.85 -3.15
N LEU A 175 17.67 -35.17 -1.85
CA LEU A 175 17.00 -36.36 -1.33
C LEU A 175 15.47 -36.20 -1.44
N ASP A 176 14.73 -37.30 -1.37
CA ASP A 176 13.25 -37.29 -1.43
C ASP A 176 12.69 -36.65 -2.71
N THR A 177 13.45 -36.71 -3.80
CA THR A 177 13.07 -36.19 -5.12
C THR A 177 13.32 -37.27 -6.17
N TRP A 178 12.35 -37.51 -7.04
CA TRP A 178 12.50 -38.43 -8.17
C TRP A 178 13.38 -37.80 -9.26
N TYR A 179 14.36 -38.57 -9.74
CA TYR A 179 15.18 -38.23 -10.89
C TYR A 179 14.98 -39.29 -11.97
N ASN A 180 14.70 -38.83 -13.19
CA ASN A 180 14.75 -39.67 -14.36
C ASN A 180 16.22 -39.80 -14.81
N VAL A 181 16.75 -41.01 -14.78
CA VAL A 181 18.16 -41.31 -15.09
C VAL A 181 18.20 -42.19 -16.34
N LYS A 182 18.59 -41.61 -17.48
CA LYS A 182 18.87 -42.35 -18.71
C LYS A 182 20.36 -42.46 -18.97
N MET A 183 20.77 -43.53 -19.62
CA MET A 183 22.12 -43.73 -20.12
C MET A 183 22.03 -44.27 -21.53
N LEU A 184 22.52 -43.48 -22.49
CA LEU A 184 22.59 -43.91 -23.88
C LEU A 184 23.93 -44.63 -24.08
N VAL A 185 23.87 -45.91 -24.39
CA VAL A 185 25.02 -46.82 -24.37
C VAL A 185 25.39 -47.20 -25.80
N ASP A 186 26.66 -47.02 -26.13
CA ASP A 186 27.25 -47.45 -27.40
C ASP A 186 28.33 -48.51 -27.12
N PRO A 187 27.98 -49.81 -27.24
CA PRO A 187 28.94 -50.89 -27.06
C PRO A 187 30.02 -50.97 -28.11
N GLU A 188 29.75 -50.55 -29.35
CA GLU A 188 30.71 -50.60 -30.46
C GLU A 188 31.89 -49.65 -30.17
N ASN A 189 31.57 -48.42 -29.77
CA ASN A 189 32.56 -47.39 -29.46
C ASN A 189 32.99 -47.38 -27.98
N GLN A 190 32.40 -48.25 -27.15
CA GLN A 190 32.60 -48.31 -25.70
C GLN A 190 32.37 -46.95 -25.04
N GLN A 191 31.25 -46.31 -25.39
CA GLN A 191 30.84 -45.01 -24.86
C GLN A 191 29.49 -45.08 -24.17
N ALA A 192 29.26 -44.16 -23.25
CA ALA A 192 27.98 -44.01 -22.57
C ALA A 192 27.73 -42.52 -22.31
N THR A 193 26.50 -42.07 -22.58
CA THR A 193 26.09 -40.68 -22.37
C THR A 193 24.93 -40.61 -21.40
N PRO A 194 25.15 -40.10 -20.17
CA PRO A 194 24.08 -39.91 -19.20
C PRO A 194 23.11 -38.80 -19.61
N VAL A 195 21.84 -38.96 -19.30
CA VAL A 195 20.80 -37.92 -19.38
C VAL A 195 20.05 -37.94 -18.06
N ILE A 196 19.96 -36.79 -17.39
CA ILE A 196 19.30 -36.68 -16.08
C ILE A 196 18.16 -35.67 -16.20
N ASN A 197 16.92 -36.07 -15.90
CA ASN A 197 15.71 -35.26 -16.08
C ASN A 197 15.63 -34.63 -17.48
N ASP A 198 15.82 -35.46 -18.51
CA ASP A 198 15.90 -35.07 -19.93
C ASP A 198 17.02 -34.07 -20.29
N VAL A 199 17.93 -33.77 -19.36
CA VAL A 199 19.12 -32.96 -19.61
C VAL A 199 20.33 -33.84 -19.90
N VAL A 200 20.80 -33.76 -21.14
CA VAL A 200 21.96 -34.53 -21.61
C VAL A 200 23.26 -34.07 -20.98
N LYS A 201 24.07 -35.04 -20.55
CA LYS A 201 25.41 -34.84 -20.01
C LYS A 201 26.46 -35.25 -21.04
N PRO A 202 27.75 -34.89 -20.84
CA PRO A 202 28.80 -35.28 -21.77
C PRO A 202 28.87 -36.80 -22.01
N THR A 203 29.30 -37.20 -23.21
CA THR A 203 29.60 -38.60 -23.52
C THR A 203 30.92 -39.00 -22.86
N TYR A 204 30.91 -40.13 -22.16
CA TYR A 204 32.08 -40.67 -21.47
C TYR A 204 32.48 -42.02 -22.06
N ASN A 205 33.78 -42.30 -22.08
CA ASN A 205 34.25 -43.66 -22.39
C ASN A 205 33.89 -44.61 -21.24
N TRP A 206 33.71 -45.88 -21.56
CA TRP A 206 33.52 -46.94 -20.58
C TRP A 206 34.69 -46.98 -19.60
N ARG A 207 34.37 -47.23 -18.33
CA ARG A 207 35.33 -47.23 -17.23
C ARG A 207 36.39 -48.31 -17.42
N PHE A 208 36.04 -49.45 -18.02
CA PHE A 208 36.95 -50.57 -18.32
C PHE A 208 36.78 -51.03 -19.78
N LEU A 209 37.74 -50.67 -20.64
CA LEU A 209 37.74 -50.82 -22.11
C LEU A 209 37.80 -52.26 -22.67
N ASN A 210 37.51 -53.29 -21.87
CA ASN A 210 37.61 -54.70 -22.27
C ASN A 210 36.25 -55.40 -22.45
N ALA A 211 35.14 -54.71 -22.18
CA ALA A 211 33.80 -55.24 -22.45
C ALA A 211 33.49 -55.12 -23.95
N THR A 212 32.83 -56.13 -24.53
CA THR A 212 32.50 -56.17 -25.97
C THR A 212 30.98 -56.28 -26.18
N GLY A 213 30.21 -55.77 -25.22
CA GLY A 213 28.75 -55.84 -25.17
C GLY A 213 28.25 -55.63 -23.74
N VAL A 214 26.93 -55.63 -23.52
CA VAL A 214 26.31 -55.53 -22.20
C VAL A 214 25.28 -56.64 -22.02
N THR A 215 25.31 -57.32 -20.87
CA THR A 215 24.39 -58.42 -20.55
C THR A 215 23.58 -58.18 -19.28
N ARG A 216 23.91 -57.14 -18.50
CA ARG A 216 23.31 -56.90 -17.18
C ARG A 216 23.16 -55.41 -16.87
N VAL A 217 22.05 -55.07 -16.24
CA VAL A 217 21.80 -53.78 -15.58
C VAL A 217 21.72 -54.01 -14.07
N VAL A 218 22.41 -53.18 -13.29
CA VAL A 218 22.57 -53.37 -11.84
C VAL A 218 22.41 -52.07 -11.09
N THR A 219 21.59 -52.10 -10.05
CA THR A 219 21.47 -51.07 -9.02
C THR A 219 22.00 -51.64 -7.71
N MET A 220 22.86 -50.92 -6.99
CA MET A 220 23.59 -51.49 -5.83
C MET A 220 23.77 -50.53 -4.66
N ALA A 221 23.47 -51.04 -3.47
CA ALA A 221 23.72 -50.47 -2.15
C ALA A 221 25.10 -50.86 -1.61
N PRO A 222 25.97 -49.95 -1.12
CA PRO A 222 27.36 -50.28 -0.78
C PRO A 222 27.61 -50.85 0.63
N GLY A 223 26.60 -51.23 1.42
CA GLY A 223 26.82 -51.98 2.67
C GLY A 223 27.34 -51.16 3.86
N THR A 224 27.25 -49.83 3.89
CA THR A 224 27.28 -48.93 5.09
C THR A 224 27.51 -47.47 4.69
N PRO A 225 26.95 -46.46 5.42
CA PRO A 225 25.87 -46.59 6.42
C PRO A 225 24.56 -47.12 5.80
N ALA A 226 23.56 -47.42 6.63
CA ALA A 226 22.26 -47.92 6.16
C ALA A 226 21.67 -46.99 5.08
N ILE A 227 21.12 -47.58 4.01
CA ILE A 227 20.59 -46.83 2.88
C ILE A 227 19.13 -47.19 2.60
N SER A 228 18.41 -46.20 2.06
CA SER A 228 17.02 -46.29 1.60
C SER A 228 16.92 -45.64 0.23
N SER A 229 16.80 -46.46 -0.82
CA SER A 229 16.63 -45.99 -2.19
C SER A 229 15.53 -46.74 -2.91
N TYR A 230 14.89 -46.05 -3.85
CA TYR A 230 13.74 -46.50 -4.60
C TYR A 230 14.07 -46.42 -6.08
N MET A 231 13.58 -47.39 -6.85
CA MET A 231 13.69 -47.37 -8.29
C MET A 231 12.39 -47.80 -8.94
N ASP A 232 12.07 -47.16 -10.06
CA ASP A 232 10.85 -47.38 -10.82
C ASP A 232 11.10 -47.23 -12.33
N ASN A 233 10.18 -47.69 -13.17
CA ASN A 233 10.19 -47.53 -14.62
C ASN A 233 11.51 -47.97 -15.29
N LEU A 234 12.03 -49.16 -14.97
CA LEU A 234 13.23 -49.67 -15.63
C LEU A 234 12.91 -50.03 -17.08
N LYS A 235 13.45 -49.25 -18.01
CA LYS A 235 13.33 -49.48 -19.45
C LYS A 235 14.69 -49.73 -20.08
N VAL A 236 14.75 -50.70 -20.97
CA VAL A 236 15.90 -50.95 -21.85
C VAL A 236 15.34 -51.15 -23.25
N TYR A 237 15.80 -50.37 -24.22
CA TYR A 237 15.30 -50.44 -25.58
C TYR A 237 16.42 -50.21 -26.60
N GLU A 238 16.26 -50.81 -27.79
CA GLU A 238 17.24 -50.67 -28.87
C GLU A 238 17.29 -49.23 -29.41
N GLY A 239 18.50 -48.74 -29.70
CA GLY A 239 18.74 -47.37 -30.19
C GLY A 239 19.17 -46.36 -29.13
N ILE A 240 19.76 -45.26 -29.60
CA ILE A 240 20.10 -44.06 -28.82
C ILE A 240 18.99 -43.05 -29.10
N ASP A 241 18.44 -42.41 -28.07
CA ASP A 241 17.55 -41.26 -28.25
C ASP A 241 18.33 -40.08 -28.86
N GLU A 242 18.31 -39.99 -30.19
CA GLU A 242 19.08 -39.04 -30.96
C GLU A 242 18.63 -37.58 -30.74
N GLU A 243 17.39 -37.34 -30.28
CA GLU A 243 16.86 -35.98 -30.03
C GLU A 243 17.55 -35.28 -28.86
N LEU A 244 18.16 -36.07 -27.98
CA LEU A 244 18.80 -35.61 -26.77
C LEU A 244 20.25 -35.16 -27.03
N ILE A 245 21.08 -35.84 -27.86
CA ILE A 245 22.54 -35.81 -27.62
C ILE A 245 23.44 -35.00 -28.56
N ASN A 246 23.02 -34.59 -29.75
CA ASN A 246 23.81 -33.58 -30.48
C ASN A 246 23.03 -33.00 -31.65
N PRO A 247 22.77 -31.69 -31.67
CA PRO A 247 22.81 -31.02 -32.95
C PRO A 247 24.26 -30.99 -33.43
N ASP A 248 24.54 -31.62 -34.56
CA ASP A 248 25.88 -31.69 -35.17
C ASP A 248 26.47 -30.30 -35.52
N ASN A 249 25.63 -29.26 -35.50
CA ASN A 249 25.95 -27.90 -35.91
C ASN A 249 25.47 -26.84 -34.90
N PRO A 250 26.10 -25.65 -34.84
CA PRO A 250 25.48 -24.49 -34.20
C PRO A 250 24.12 -24.19 -34.87
N PRO A 251 23.19 -23.50 -34.18
CA PRO A 251 21.88 -23.19 -34.73
C PRO A 251 22.04 -22.47 -36.07
N GLU A 252 21.14 -22.74 -37.01
CA GLU A 252 21.10 -21.93 -38.22
C GLU A 252 20.72 -20.47 -37.87
N LYS A 253 20.87 -19.58 -38.85
CA LYS A 253 20.51 -18.17 -38.66
C LYS A 253 18.99 -18.05 -38.48
N VAL A 254 18.56 -17.20 -37.55
CA VAL A 254 17.13 -16.88 -37.38
C VAL A 254 16.60 -16.14 -38.62
N GLU A 255 15.56 -16.69 -39.26
CA GLU A 255 14.88 -16.11 -40.42
C GLU A 255 13.43 -15.72 -40.08
N ASN A 256 12.80 -14.94 -40.98
CA ASN A 256 11.37 -14.57 -40.91
C ASN A 256 10.94 -13.91 -39.60
N VAL A 257 11.76 -12.98 -39.10
CA VAL A 257 11.36 -12.14 -37.98
C VAL A 257 10.25 -11.19 -38.42
N GLU A 258 9.03 -11.50 -38.02
CA GLU A 258 7.86 -10.63 -38.15
C GLU A 258 7.83 -9.64 -36.98
N ILE A 259 7.47 -8.41 -37.33
CA ILE A 259 7.47 -7.29 -36.41
C ILE A 259 6.11 -6.65 -36.46
N SER A 260 5.48 -6.46 -35.30
CA SER A 260 4.35 -5.56 -35.16
C SER A 260 4.60 -4.54 -34.07
N THR A 261 3.92 -3.41 -34.19
CA THR A 261 3.91 -2.35 -33.18
C THR A 261 2.50 -2.15 -32.69
N GLU A 262 2.32 -2.18 -31.38
CA GLU A 262 1.11 -1.73 -30.71
C GLU A 262 1.55 -0.91 -29.51
N ASP A 263 0.99 0.30 -29.34
CA ASP A 263 1.27 1.17 -28.19
C ASP A 263 2.76 1.41 -27.84
N LEU A 264 3.63 1.43 -28.87
CA LEU A 264 5.09 1.58 -28.72
C LEU A 264 5.76 0.46 -27.95
N SER A 265 5.11 -0.69 -28.01
CA SER A 265 5.70 -1.97 -27.75
C SER A 265 5.95 -2.64 -29.10
N ILE A 266 7.15 -3.18 -29.26
CA ILE A 266 7.48 -4.04 -30.39
C ILE A 266 7.17 -5.48 -30.01
N PHE A 267 6.50 -6.16 -30.92
CA PHE A 267 6.24 -7.59 -30.87
C PHE A 267 7.11 -8.23 -31.93
N LEU A 268 7.97 -9.14 -31.49
CA LEU A 268 8.82 -9.91 -32.38
C LEU A 268 8.30 -11.34 -32.40
N ASN A 269 8.09 -11.87 -33.60
CA ASN A 269 7.80 -13.27 -33.84
C ASN A 269 8.82 -13.77 -34.86
N TRP A 270 9.37 -14.97 -34.68
CA TRP A 270 10.33 -15.54 -35.62
C TRP A 270 10.07 -17.02 -35.81
N GLU A 271 10.57 -17.57 -36.92
CA GLU A 271 10.46 -19.00 -37.13
C GLU A 271 11.43 -19.77 -36.22
N PRO A 272 11.01 -20.92 -35.67
CA PRO A 272 11.90 -21.77 -34.90
C PRO A 272 13.10 -22.20 -35.75
N VAL A 273 14.29 -21.97 -35.23
CA VAL A 273 15.56 -22.44 -35.79
C VAL A 273 15.80 -23.89 -35.35
N ASN A 274 16.00 -24.76 -36.33
CA ASN A 274 16.38 -26.15 -36.07
C ASN A 274 17.68 -26.18 -35.23
N SER A 275 17.73 -27.02 -34.19
CA SER A 275 18.81 -27.13 -33.19
C SER A 275 19.03 -25.97 -32.20
N ALA A 276 18.22 -24.90 -32.24
CA ALA A 276 18.20 -23.88 -31.19
C ALA A 276 17.59 -24.43 -29.89
N ARG A 277 18.12 -24.02 -28.74
CA ARG A 277 17.64 -24.41 -27.40
C ARG A 277 17.15 -23.22 -26.58
N SER A 278 17.65 -22.02 -26.84
CA SER A 278 17.10 -20.76 -26.33
C SER A 278 17.29 -19.63 -27.33
N TYR A 279 16.61 -18.51 -27.12
CA TYR A 279 16.79 -17.28 -27.88
C TYR A 279 17.17 -16.11 -26.98
N THR A 280 17.96 -15.17 -27.49
CA THR A 280 18.28 -13.89 -26.82
C THR A 280 17.90 -12.75 -27.75
N VAL A 281 17.27 -11.69 -27.22
CA VAL A 281 16.93 -10.50 -28.01
C VAL A 281 17.79 -9.33 -27.58
N LYS A 282 18.45 -8.70 -28.54
CA LYS A 282 19.27 -7.50 -28.33
C LYS A 282 18.75 -6.33 -29.13
N MET A 283 18.93 -5.13 -28.60
CA MET A 283 18.47 -3.87 -29.18
C MET A 283 19.60 -2.83 -29.24
N ALA A 284 19.60 -2.00 -30.27
CA ALA A 284 20.45 -0.83 -30.42
C ALA A 284 19.67 0.34 -31.07
N THR A 285 20.19 1.55 -30.91
CA THR A 285 19.71 2.76 -31.61
C THR A 285 20.59 3.17 -32.79
N ASP A 286 21.72 2.48 -33.00
CA ASP A 286 22.59 2.58 -34.18
C ASP A 286 22.66 1.21 -34.88
N PRO A 287 22.62 1.15 -36.23
CA PRO A 287 22.68 -0.11 -36.96
C PRO A 287 23.96 -0.93 -36.71
N ASN A 288 25.02 -0.29 -36.19
CA ASN A 288 26.30 -0.91 -35.89
C ASN A 288 26.50 -1.21 -34.38
N GLY A 289 25.47 -0.97 -33.56
CA GLY A 289 25.52 -1.17 -32.11
C GLY A 289 26.09 0.03 -31.34
N PRO A 290 26.31 -0.11 -30.02
CA PRO A 290 26.28 -1.37 -29.26
C PRO A 290 24.87 -1.95 -29.14
N PHE A 291 24.77 -3.28 -29.27
CA PHE A 291 23.54 -4.03 -29.04
C PHE A 291 23.51 -4.50 -27.58
N GLU A 292 22.49 -4.05 -26.84
CA GLU A 292 22.26 -4.41 -25.44
C GLU A 292 21.19 -5.49 -25.35
N GLU A 293 21.35 -6.41 -24.39
CA GLU A 293 20.37 -7.47 -24.13
C GLU A 293 19.11 -6.86 -23.51
N VAL A 294 18.01 -6.92 -24.26
CA VAL A 294 16.69 -6.48 -23.77
C VAL A 294 15.84 -7.65 -23.29
N VAL A 295 16.22 -8.87 -23.69
CA VAL A 295 15.62 -10.13 -23.23
C VAL A 295 16.72 -11.16 -23.05
N GLY A 296 16.85 -11.68 -21.83
CA GLY A 296 17.78 -12.77 -21.52
C GLY A 296 17.43 -14.08 -22.22
N ALA A 297 18.29 -15.09 -22.10
CA ALA A 297 18.08 -16.38 -22.75
C ALA A 297 16.73 -16.99 -22.36
N ILE A 298 15.78 -17.03 -23.31
CA ILE A 298 14.44 -17.61 -23.15
C ILE A 298 14.35 -18.96 -23.86
N ASP A 299 13.93 -20.00 -23.15
CA ASP A 299 13.90 -21.38 -23.65
C ASP A 299 12.76 -21.58 -24.66
N LEU A 300 13.12 -21.85 -25.92
CA LEU A 300 12.22 -22.24 -27.02
C LEU A 300 11.01 -21.33 -27.28
N VAL A 301 11.00 -20.12 -26.73
CA VAL A 301 10.01 -19.10 -26.99
C VAL A 301 10.31 -18.46 -28.35
N ILE A 302 9.41 -18.61 -29.32
CA ILE A 302 9.56 -18.12 -30.71
C ILE A 302 8.86 -16.79 -30.97
N ASN A 303 8.27 -16.20 -29.92
CA ASN A 303 7.70 -14.87 -29.95
C ASN A 303 8.05 -14.16 -28.65
N TYR A 304 8.47 -12.91 -28.73
CA TYR A 304 8.62 -12.07 -27.56
C TYR A 304 7.71 -10.87 -27.67
N THR A 305 6.90 -10.69 -26.64
CA THR A 305 5.98 -9.57 -26.55
C THR A 305 6.56 -8.52 -25.64
N LYS A 306 6.55 -7.27 -26.14
CA LYS A 306 6.72 -6.04 -25.38
C LYS A 306 8.16 -5.59 -25.12
N ILE A 307 8.83 -5.14 -26.20
CA ILE A 307 10.04 -4.33 -26.07
C ILE A 307 9.65 -2.86 -26.14
N ASP A 308 9.89 -2.13 -25.05
CA ASP A 308 9.55 -0.71 -24.94
C ASP A 308 10.43 0.15 -25.84
N VAL A 309 9.79 0.99 -26.64
CA VAL A 309 10.44 1.93 -27.55
C VAL A 309 9.83 3.32 -27.45
N VAL A 310 10.61 4.34 -27.80
CA VAL A 310 10.12 5.72 -27.90
C VAL A 310 9.71 6.04 -29.34
N ARG A 311 8.78 7.00 -29.50
CA ARG A 311 8.37 7.52 -30.81
C ARG A 311 9.54 8.18 -31.55
N ASP A 312 9.48 8.10 -32.88
CA ASP A 312 10.45 8.62 -33.86
C ASP A 312 11.88 8.05 -33.73
N GLY A 313 12.02 6.94 -33.02
CA GLY A 313 13.25 6.16 -32.94
C GLY A 313 13.34 5.11 -34.05
N THR A 314 14.52 4.98 -34.64
CA THR A 314 14.90 3.77 -35.38
C THR A 314 15.56 2.82 -34.40
N TYR A 315 14.96 1.64 -34.22
CA TYR A 315 15.51 0.61 -33.36
C TYR A 315 15.99 -0.55 -34.19
N TYR A 316 17.17 -1.06 -33.83
CA TYR A 316 17.84 -2.15 -34.49
C TYR A 316 17.85 -3.35 -33.56
N PHE A 317 17.50 -4.51 -34.08
CA PHE A 317 17.35 -5.72 -33.28
C PHE A 317 18.17 -6.86 -33.84
N ILE A 318 18.58 -7.74 -32.93
CA ILE A 318 19.17 -9.03 -33.22
C ILE A 318 18.44 -10.07 -32.37
N VAL A 319 17.96 -11.14 -32.99
CA VAL A 319 17.53 -12.36 -32.29
C VAL A 319 18.64 -13.39 -32.45
N GLU A 320 19.22 -13.85 -31.35
CA GLU A 320 20.26 -14.87 -31.34
C GLU A 320 19.65 -16.23 -30.98
N ALA A 321 19.79 -17.21 -31.87
CA ALA A 321 19.49 -18.60 -31.55
C ALA A 321 20.71 -19.24 -30.87
N ASN A 322 20.50 -19.85 -29.72
CA ASN A 322 21.58 -20.38 -28.87
C ASN A 322 21.46 -21.90 -28.69
N ASN A 323 22.58 -22.62 -28.76
CA ASN A 323 22.70 -23.99 -28.26
C ASN A 323 24.10 -24.25 -27.67
N ALA A 324 24.37 -25.47 -27.22
CA ALA A 324 25.65 -25.83 -26.60
C ALA A 324 26.87 -25.76 -27.55
N LYS A 325 26.67 -25.71 -28.88
CA LYS A 325 27.74 -25.56 -29.89
C LYS A 325 28.02 -24.10 -30.23
N GLY A 326 27.10 -23.18 -29.95
CA GLY A 326 27.29 -21.75 -30.17
C GLY A 326 25.98 -20.99 -30.38
N SER A 327 26.12 -19.72 -30.74
CA SER A 327 25.01 -18.81 -30.99
C SER A 327 25.09 -18.26 -32.40
N THR A 328 23.95 -18.18 -33.09
CA THR A 328 23.87 -17.60 -34.43
C THR A 328 22.83 -16.47 -34.44
N PRO A 329 23.24 -15.23 -34.73
CA PRO A 329 22.34 -14.07 -34.77
C PRO A 329 21.53 -14.03 -36.07
N SER A 330 20.33 -13.44 -36.01
CA SER A 330 19.60 -12.94 -37.18
C SER A 330 20.42 -11.87 -37.93
N ASP A 331 19.94 -11.45 -39.11
CA ASP A 331 20.38 -10.14 -39.62
C ASP A 331 19.95 -9.04 -38.65
N VAL A 332 20.67 -7.91 -38.66
CA VAL A 332 20.17 -6.70 -38.04
C VAL A 332 18.93 -6.27 -38.80
N PHE A 333 17.79 -6.30 -38.12
CA PHE A 333 16.55 -5.77 -38.65
C PHE A 333 16.19 -4.51 -37.88
N SER A 334 15.64 -3.53 -38.61
CA SER A 334 15.27 -2.25 -38.04
C SER A 334 13.78 -2.07 -38.07
N ILE A 335 13.25 -1.43 -37.06
CA ILE A 335 11.91 -0.88 -37.09
C ILE A 335 11.98 0.63 -36.90
N GLN A 336 11.29 1.33 -37.79
CA GLN A 336 10.99 2.73 -37.60
C GLN A 336 9.73 2.80 -36.75
N VAL A 337 9.84 3.34 -35.55
CA VAL A 337 8.69 3.63 -34.71
C VAL A 337 8.25 5.04 -35.07
N GLU A 338 7.37 5.17 -36.07
CA GLU A 338 6.88 6.47 -36.51
C GLU A 338 5.88 7.06 -35.50
N GLU A 339 5.96 8.37 -35.23
CA GLU A 339 4.82 9.11 -34.70
C GLU A 339 3.59 8.84 -35.59
N ILE A 340 2.43 8.55 -35.00
CA ILE A 340 1.18 8.58 -35.75
C ILE A 340 0.92 10.05 -36.09
N ALA A 341 1.52 10.52 -37.19
CA ALA A 341 1.30 11.84 -37.72
C ALA A 341 -0.22 12.03 -37.95
N GLY A 342 -0.80 13.00 -37.26
CA GLY A 342 -2.21 13.39 -37.43
C GLY A 342 -3.17 13.08 -36.28
N LYS A 343 -2.74 12.57 -35.12
CA LYS A 343 -3.60 12.55 -33.92
C LYS A 343 -3.65 13.93 -33.25
N MET A 344 -4.87 14.40 -32.98
CA MET A 344 -5.13 15.71 -32.37
C MET A 344 -5.14 15.61 -30.84
N ALA A 345 -4.42 16.51 -30.17
CA ALA A 345 -4.50 16.63 -28.71
C ALA A 345 -5.94 16.90 -28.26
N ALA A 346 -6.31 16.45 -27.07
CA ALA A 346 -7.63 16.61 -26.46
C ALA A 346 -8.06 18.09 -26.46
N PHE A 347 -7.13 18.97 -26.12
CA PHE A 347 -7.22 20.42 -26.17
C PHE A 347 -5.79 20.99 -26.19
N PRO A 348 -5.60 22.28 -26.53
CA PRO A 348 -4.29 22.93 -26.43
C PRO A 348 -3.70 22.80 -25.01
N GLY A 349 -2.51 22.21 -24.89
CA GLY A 349 -1.83 21.98 -23.61
C GLY A 349 -2.18 20.67 -22.90
N ALA A 350 -2.95 19.78 -23.52
CA ALA A 350 -3.09 18.38 -23.07
C ALA A 350 -1.77 17.61 -23.29
N GLU A 351 -1.29 16.93 -22.26
CA GLU A 351 -0.01 16.18 -22.28
C GLU A 351 -0.16 14.76 -21.74
N GLY A 352 0.93 13.99 -21.77
CA GLY A 352 0.98 12.65 -21.18
C GLY A 352 0.22 11.57 -21.95
N GLY A 353 0.00 10.44 -21.30
CA GLY A 353 -0.59 9.26 -21.94
C GLY A 353 -2.03 9.41 -22.40
N GLY A 354 -2.82 10.26 -21.75
CA GLY A 354 -4.21 10.57 -22.12
C GLY A 354 -4.36 11.72 -23.12
N LYS A 355 -3.27 12.29 -23.65
CA LYS A 355 -3.32 13.56 -24.41
C LYS A 355 -4.15 13.53 -25.68
N TYR A 356 -4.41 12.36 -26.27
CA TYR A 356 -5.22 12.21 -27.49
C TYR A 356 -6.67 11.82 -27.25
N THR A 357 -7.10 11.80 -25.98
CA THR A 357 -8.51 11.59 -25.60
C THR A 357 -9.38 12.62 -26.31
N THR A 358 -10.42 12.20 -27.03
CA THR A 358 -11.29 13.11 -27.78
C THR A 358 -12.55 13.48 -27.01
N GLY A 359 -12.90 12.74 -25.96
CA GLY A 359 -14.09 12.97 -25.16
C GLY A 359 -15.35 13.00 -26.03
N GLY A 360 -16.17 14.04 -25.83
CA GLY A 360 -17.40 14.30 -26.56
C GLY A 360 -17.23 14.97 -27.94
N ARG A 361 -16.02 15.08 -28.50
CA ARG A 361 -15.78 15.77 -29.78
C ARG A 361 -16.76 15.35 -30.89
N GLY A 362 -17.46 16.33 -31.45
CA GLY A 362 -18.43 16.11 -32.54
C GLY A 362 -19.74 15.43 -32.11
N HIS A 363 -19.98 15.25 -30.82
CA HIS A 363 -21.22 14.73 -30.27
C HIS A 363 -22.13 15.82 -29.70
N ASP A 364 -23.38 15.44 -29.41
CA ASP A 364 -24.44 16.35 -28.96
C ASP A 364 -24.14 16.94 -27.57
N VAL A 365 -24.77 18.07 -27.26
CA VAL A 365 -24.61 18.77 -25.97
C VAL A 365 -25.73 18.44 -25.00
N TYR A 366 -25.37 18.32 -23.72
CA TYR A 366 -26.29 18.31 -22.60
C TYR A 366 -25.97 19.46 -21.64
N THR A 367 -26.90 20.40 -21.51
CA THR A 367 -26.74 21.55 -20.62
C THR A 367 -27.34 21.26 -19.24
N VAL A 368 -26.48 21.27 -18.22
CA VAL A 368 -26.89 21.21 -16.82
C VAL A 368 -27.50 22.56 -16.43
N THR A 369 -28.76 22.55 -16.02
CA THR A 369 -29.59 23.75 -15.74
C THR A 369 -30.13 23.78 -14.31
N THR A 370 -29.83 22.76 -13.50
CA THR A 370 -30.21 22.71 -12.09
C THR A 370 -29.09 22.10 -11.23
N LEU A 371 -29.01 22.55 -9.98
CA LEU A 371 -28.13 21.98 -8.94
C LEU A 371 -28.78 20.79 -8.21
N GLU A 372 -30.04 20.48 -8.53
CA GLU A 372 -30.76 19.37 -7.91
C GLU A 372 -30.18 18.01 -8.35
N ASP A 373 -30.13 17.08 -7.39
CA ASP A 373 -29.83 15.67 -7.64
C ASP A 373 -31.02 14.76 -7.23
N TYR A 374 -31.02 13.52 -7.72
CA TYR A 374 -32.04 12.52 -7.43
C TYR A 374 -31.41 11.18 -7.03
N SER A 375 -32.03 10.48 -6.09
CA SER A 375 -31.55 9.16 -5.67
C SER A 375 -31.88 8.08 -6.71
N PRO A 376 -31.14 6.96 -6.75
CA PRO A 376 -31.51 5.80 -7.54
C PRO A 376 -32.95 5.33 -7.27
N GLY A 377 -33.77 5.28 -8.32
CA GLY A 377 -35.19 4.89 -8.23
C GLY A 377 -36.17 6.06 -8.06
N GLU A 378 -35.70 7.28 -7.88
CA GLU A 378 -36.52 8.48 -8.05
C GLU A 378 -36.76 8.79 -9.54
N THR A 379 -37.71 9.69 -9.81
CA THR A 379 -37.92 10.18 -11.20
C THR A 379 -36.70 10.99 -11.61
N PRO A 380 -36.03 10.67 -12.74
CA PRO A 380 -34.88 11.44 -13.19
C PRO A 380 -35.22 12.92 -13.38
N ILE A 381 -34.32 13.80 -12.96
CA ILE A 381 -34.47 15.26 -13.09
C ILE A 381 -33.73 15.70 -14.35
N GLU A 382 -34.46 16.03 -15.41
CA GLU A 382 -33.89 16.65 -16.61
C GLU A 382 -33.21 17.98 -16.23
N GLY A 383 -32.06 18.25 -16.82
CA GLY A 383 -31.19 19.38 -16.49
C GLY A 383 -30.21 19.13 -15.34
N SER A 384 -30.28 17.99 -14.63
CA SER A 384 -29.31 17.67 -13.58
C SER A 384 -28.03 17.03 -14.14
N LEU A 385 -26.92 17.14 -13.40
CA LEU A 385 -25.66 16.47 -13.77
C LEU A 385 -25.83 14.94 -13.79
N ARG A 386 -26.53 14.35 -12.81
CA ARG A 386 -26.75 12.90 -12.78
C ARG A 386 -27.48 12.43 -14.03
N HIS A 387 -28.50 13.16 -14.48
CA HIS A 387 -29.19 12.84 -15.73
C HIS A 387 -28.25 12.96 -16.94
N ALA A 388 -27.44 14.02 -16.99
CA ALA A 388 -26.47 14.23 -18.07
C ALA A 388 -25.57 13.01 -18.28
N LEU A 389 -25.13 12.37 -17.18
CA LEU A 389 -24.19 11.25 -17.17
C LEU A 389 -24.83 9.86 -17.31
N THR A 390 -26.15 9.78 -17.55
CA THR A 390 -26.83 8.49 -17.80
C THR A 390 -26.60 7.93 -19.21
N GLU A 391 -26.05 8.73 -20.12
CA GLU A 391 -25.87 8.40 -21.52
C GLU A 391 -24.47 8.81 -22.00
N ASN A 392 -24.04 8.21 -23.10
CA ASN A 392 -22.72 8.36 -23.71
C ASN A 392 -22.75 9.32 -24.90
N ASN A 393 -21.59 9.53 -25.55
CA ASN A 393 -21.45 10.32 -26.78
C ASN A 393 -22.03 11.74 -26.62
N ARG A 394 -21.45 12.55 -25.73
CA ARG A 394 -21.94 13.91 -25.47
C ARG A 394 -20.92 14.84 -24.84
N ASN A 395 -21.19 16.13 -24.94
CA ASN A 395 -20.53 17.18 -24.17
C ASN A 395 -21.48 17.67 -23.08
N VAL A 396 -21.02 17.72 -21.84
CA VAL A 396 -21.75 18.22 -20.68
C VAL A 396 -21.23 19.62 -20.35
N VAL A 397 -22.11 20.61 -20.48
CA VAL A 397 -21.85 22.03 -20.17
C VAL A 397 -22.80 22.51 -19.07
N PHE A 398 -22.51 23.64 -18.45
CA PHE A 398 -23.24 24.14 -17.29
C PHE A 398 -23.81 25.54 -17.52
N ALA A 399 -25.12 25.69 -17.33
CA ALA A 399 -25.83 26.98 -17.27
C ALA A 399 -26.15 27.41 -15.83
N VAL A 400 -25.62 26.69 -14.84
CA VAL A 400 -25.72 26.98 -13.42
C VAL A 400 -24.35 26.84 -12.75
N SER A 401 -24.21 27.42 -11.58
CA SER A 401 -23.04 27.27 -10.72
C SER A 401 -23.48 27.19 -9.27
N GLY A 402 -22.69 26.53 -8.44
CA GLY A 402 -23.11 26.17 -7.09
C GLY A 402 -22.60 24.80 -6.66
N THR A 403 -23.01 24.40 -5.46
CA THR A 403 -22.76 23.07 -4.94
C THR A 403 -23.92 22.14 -5.28
N ILE A 404 -23.62 21.05 -5.99
CA ILE A 404 -24.54 19.94 -6.23
C ILE A 404 -24.38 18.96 -5.07
N TYR A 405 -25.35 18.95 -4.17
CA TYR A 405 -25.40 17.99 -3.06
C TYR A 405 -25.94 16.66 -3.59
N LEU A 406 -25.03 15.72 -3.85
CA LEU A 406 -25.39 14.40 -4.34
C LEU A 406 -26.21 13.66 -3.29
N LYS A 407 -27.17 12.85 -3.75
CA LYS A 407 -28.02 12.01 -2.90
C LYS A 407 -27.58 10.54 -2.83
N ASP A 408 -26.59 10.16 -3.64
CA ASP A 408 -25.97 8.83 -3.70
C ASP A 408 -24.65 8.96 -4.49
N ASP A 409 -23.81 7.92 -4.50
CA ASP A 409 -22.59 7.89 -5.32
C ASP A 409 -22.92 8.12 -6.80
N LEU A 410 -22.09 8.95 -7.45
CA LEU A 410 -22.19 9.21 -8.89
C LEU A 410 -21.31 8.22 -9.65
N SER A 411 -21.69 6.95 -9.58
CA SER A 411 -20.96 5.84 -10.22
C SER A 411 -21.41 5.63 -11.66
N VAL A 412 -20.55 5.97 -12.61
CA VAL A 412 -20.84 6.03 -14.04
C VAL A 412 -19.84 5.25 -14.89
N ARG A 413 -20.29 4.80 -16.07
CA ARG A 413 -19.45 4.10 -17.07
C ARG A 413 -19.60 4.81 -18.41
N LEU A 414 -18.82 5.86 -18.57
CA LEU A 414 -18.93 6.79 -19.68
C LEU A 414 -18.14 6.32 -20.91
N LYS A 415 -18.64 6.68 -22.09
CA LYS A 415 -17.96 6.51 -23.37
C LYS A 415 -18.10 7.77 -24.21
N ASN A 416 -16.97 8.35 -24.63
CA ASN A 416 -16.94 9.56 -25.47
C ASN A 416 -17.67 10.74 -24.82
N VAL A 417 -17.21 11.16 -23.63
CA VAL A 417 -17.85 12.22 -22.85
C VAL A 417 -16.85 13.31 -22.47
N THR A 418 -17.25 14.57 -22.64
CA THR A 418 -16.53 15.73 -22.06
C THR A 418 -17.40 16.36 -20.98
N ILE A 419 -16.85 16.59 -19.79
CA ILE A 419 -17.47 17.38 -18.72
C ILE A 419 -16.69 18.69 -18.59
N ALA A 420 -17.29 19.80 -19.02
CA ALA A 420 -16.62 21.09 -19.17
C ALA A 420 -17.05 22.08 -18.08
N GLY A 421 -16.48 21.96 -16.87
CA GLY A 421 -16.81 22.80 -15.72
C GLY A 421 -16.55 24.29 -15.93
N GLN A 422 -15.63 24.67 -16.83
CA GLN A 422 -15.32 26.06 -17.15
C GLN A 422 -16.45 26.82 -17.85
N THR A 423 -17.51 26.12 -18.29
CA THR A 423 -18.70 26.75 -18.88
C THR A 423 -19.68 27.30 -17.85
N ALA A 424 -19.59 26.85 -16.59
CA ALA A 424 -20.47 27.30 -15.53
C ALA A 424 -20.40 28.84 -15.38
N PRO A 425 -21.52 29.54 -15.17
CA PRO A 425 -21.47 30.94 -14.80
C PRO A 425 -20.86 31.13 -13.40
N GLY A 426 -20.61 32.36 -12.97
CA GLY A 426 -20.25 32.65 -11.57
C GLY A 426 -18.98 31.95 -11.09
N ASP A 427 -19.04 31.22 -9.95
CA ASP A 427 -17.85 30.65 -9.28
C ASP A 427 -17.60 29.14 -9.59
N GLY A 428 -18.35 28.54 -10.53
CA GLY A 428 -18.17 27.14 -10.94
C GLY A 428 -19.00 26.10 -10.19
N ILE A 429 -18.64 24.82 -10.31
CA ILE A 429 -19.39 23.68 -9.77
C ILE A 429 -18.57 22.90 -8.75
N THR A 430 -19.19 22.59 -7.61
CA THR A 430 -18.69 21.63 -6.63
C THR A 430 -19.68 20.48 -6.46
N LEU A 431 -19.20 19.24 -6.44
CA LEU A 431 -19.97 18.08 -6.01
C LEU A 431 -19.72 17.83 -4.53
N ALA A 432 -20.78 17.62 -3.76
CA ALA A 432 -20.73 17.36 -2.32
C ALA A 432 -21.50 16.10 -1.92
N ASN A 433 -21.30 15.66 -0.67
CA ASN A 433 -21.91 14.50 -0.01
C ASN A 433 -21.43 13.11 -0.48
N TYR A 434 -21.13 12.94 -1.77
CA TYR A 434 -20.69 11.66 -2.35
C TYR A 434 -19.61 11.87 -3.42
N GLY A 435 -18.98 10.77 -3.83
CA GLY A 435 -17.92 10.73 -4.84
C GLY A 435 -18.40 10.64 -6.28
N LEU A 436 -17.45 10.85 -7.20
CA LEU A 436 -17.57 10.55 -8.62
C LEU A 436 -16.72 9.32 -8.97
N SER A 437 -17.35 8.19 -9.30
CA SER A 437 -16.63 7.01 -9.80
C SER A 437 -16.83 6.87 -11.30
N ILE A 438 -15.72 6.86 -12.05
CA ILE A 438 -15.66 6.67 -13.50
C ILE A 438 -15.11 5.29 -13.90
N GLY A 439 -15.10 4.32 -12.98
CA GLY A 439 -14.52 3.00 -13.22
C GLY A 439 -15.06 2.28 -14.47
N GLY A 440 -14.16 1.82 -15.34
CA GLY A 440 -14.49 1.21 -16.64
C GLY A 440 -15.01 2.18 -17.71
N SER A 441 -14.83 3.48 -17.53
CA SER A 441 -15.09 4.49 -18.57
C SER A 441 -13.98 4.52 -19.62
N GLU A 442 -14.33 5.00 -20.80
CA GLU A 442 -13.45 5.04 -21.97
C GLU A 442 -13.61 6.37 -22.72
N ASN A 443 -12.51 7.02 -23.10
CA ASN A 443 -12.52 8.28 -23.85
C ASN A 443 -13.29 9.40 -23.12
N VAL A 444 -12.76 9.87 -21.99
CA VAL A 444 -13.42 10.87 -21.13
C VAL A 444 -12.50 12.05 -20.81
N ILE A 445 -13.04 13.26 -20.98
CA ILE A 445 -12.40 14.53 -20.59
C ILE A 445 -13.17 15.11 -19.41
N ILE A 446 -12.50 15.46 -18.31
CA ILE A 446 -13.09 16.20 -17.18
C ILE A 446 -12.23 17.43 -16.88
N ARG A 447 -12.82 18.62 -16.89
CA ARG A 447 -12.08 19.87 -16.61
C ARG A 447 -12.82 20.81 -15.68
N TYR A 448 -12.06 21.53 -14.84
CA TYR A 448 -12.56 22.65 -14.02
C TYR A 448 -13.76 22.31 -13.10
N LEU A 449 -13.73 21.11 -12.52
CA LEU A 449 -14.75 20.61 -11.59
C LEU A 449 -14.14 20.44 -10.20
N ARG A 450 -14.95 20.61 -9.15
CA ARG A 450 -14.56 20.28 -7.78
C ARG A 450 -15.37 19.10 -7.26
N VAL A 451 -14.73 18.17 -6.58
CA VAL A 451 -15.40 17.03 -5.94
C VAL A 451 -14.95 16.93 -4.49
N ARG A 452 -15.87 17.18 -3.56
CA ARG A 452 -15.61 17.22 -2.12
C ARG A 452 -16.73 16.52 -1.36
N PRO A 453 -16.65 15.19 -1.13
CA PRO A 453 -17.73 14.44 -0.49
C PRO A 453 -18.06 14.92 0.93
N GLY A 454 -17.06 15.29 1.72
CA GLY A 454 -17.26 15.71 3.11
C GLY A 454 -17.65 14.57 4.05
N ALA A 455 -17.84 14.89 5.33
CA ALA A 455 -18.09 13.92 6.37
C ALA A 455 -19.54 13.41 6.43
N ALA A 456 -20.48 14.05 5.72
CA ALA A 456 -21.91 13.77 5.80
C ALA A 456 -22.27 12.29 5.56
N ASN A 457 -21.56 11.61 4.66
CA ASN A 457 -21.74 10.19 4.36
C ASN A 457 -20.46 9.38 4.59
N ALA A 458 -19.63 9.75 5.57
CA ALA A 458 -18.34 9.10 5.76
C ALA A 458 -18.42 7.57 5.95
N THR A 459 -19.54 7.03 6.44
CA THR A 459 -19.76 5.57 6.54
C THR A 459 -19.91 4.85 5.20
N SER A 460 -20.19 5.56 4.09
CA SER A 460 -20.10 4.99 2.74
C SER A 460 -18.68 5.02 2.19
N GLU A 461 -17.74 5.58 2.95
CA GLU A 461 -16.31 5.65 2.62
C GLU A 461 -16.06 6.24 1.22
N PRO A 462 -16.66 7.39 0.88
CA PRO A 462 -16.57 7.89 -0.48
C PRO A 462 -15.14 8.33 -0.79
N ASP A 463 -14.65 7.86 -1.94
CA ASP A 463 -13.58 8.53 -2.66
C ASP A 463 -14.12 9.83 -3.26
N ALA A 464 -13.29 10.88 -3.40
CA ALA A 464 -13.74 12.04 -4.14
C ALA A 464 -13.81 11.73 -5.65
N ILE A 465 -12.72 11.23 -6.23
CA ILE A 465 -12.74 10.66 -7.59
C ILE A 465 -12.09 9.28 -7.60
N ASP A 466 -12.83 8.29 -8.11
CA ASP A 466 -12.36 6.92 -8.31
C ASP A 466 -12.47 6.52 -9.79
N GLY A 467 -11.55 5.69 -10.26
CA GLY A 467 -11.56 5.14 -11.62
C GLY A 467 -10.59 3.99 -11.78
N VAL A 468 -11.13 2.78 -11.74
CA VAL A 468 -10.40 1.54 -12.01
C VAL A 468 -10.79 0.97 -13.36
N ASP A 469 -9.86 0.32 -14.07
CA ASP A 469 -10.11 -0.27 -15.40
C ASP A 469 -10.55 0.74 -16.48
N THR A 470 -10.08 1.98 -16.39
CA THR A 470 -10.43 3.04 -17.35
C THR A 470 -9.45 3.11 -18.52
N LYS A 471 -9.87 3.73 -19.62
CA LYS A 471 -9.03 3.89 -20.81
C LYS A 471 -9.22 5.25 -21.49
N ASP A 472 -8.14 5.87 -21.95
CA ASP A 472 -8.16 7.15 -22.66
C ASP A 472 -8.87 8.23 -21.83
N ILE A 473 -8.23 8.65 -20.74
CA ILE A 473 -8.80 9.60 -19.78
C ILE A 473 -7.88 10.82 -19.63
N ILE A 474 -8.47 12.01 -19.65
CA ILE A 474 -7.79 13.23 -19.22
C ILE A 474 -8.61 14.00 -18.18
N ILE A 475 -7.96 14.27 -17.04
CA ILE A 475 -8.47 15.08 -15.95
C ILE A 475 -7.54 16.29 -15.84
N ASP A 476 -8.05 17.49 -16.08
CA ASP A 476 -7.25 18.73 -16.14
C ASP A 476 -7.93 19.84 -15.32
N HIS A 477 -7.17 20.51 -14.45
CA HIS A 477 -7.72 21.58 -13.60
C HIS A 477 -8.91 21.14 -12.74
N VAL A 478 -8.85 19.95 -12.15
CA VAL A 478 -9.84 19.47 -11.18
C VAL A 478 -9.33 19.65 -9.75
N SER A 479 -10.24 19.90 -8.81
CA SER A 479 -9.89 19.94 -7.38
C SER A 479 -10.66 18.88 -6.61
N THR A 480 -9.97 18.05 -5.83
CA THR A 480 -10.57 17.04 -4.97
C THR A 480 -10.14 17.22 -3.51
N SER A 481 -11.08 17.06 -2.58
CA SER A 481 -10.80 17.13 -1.14
C SER A 481 -11.84 16.39 -0.30
N TRP A 482 -11.60 16.26 1.00
CA TRP A 482 -12.59 15.84 1.99
C TRP A 482 -13.21 14.46 1.71
N ALA A 483 -12.39 13.52 1.22
CA ALA A 483 -12.78 12.12 1.07
C ALA A 483 -12.50 11.31 2.35
N THR A 484 -13.23 10.21 2.55
CA THR A 484 -13.08 9.34 3.74
C THR A 484 -12.17 8.14 3.49
N ASP A 485 -12.20 7.52 2.30
CA ASP A 485 -11.19 6.52 1.92
C ASP A 485 -10.05 7.25 1.19
N GLU A 486 -10.20 7.54 -0.11
CA GLU A 486 -9.14 8.17 -0.92
C GLU A 486 -9.60 9.41 -1.68
N THR A 487 -8.75 10.44 -1.73
CA THR A 487 -9.12 11.71 -2.37
C THR A 487 -9.08 11.63 -3.90
N PHE A 488 -8.21 10.79 -4.46
CA PHE A 488 -8.13 10.59 -5.90
C PHE A 488 -7.47 9.25 -6.24
N SER A 489 -8.21 8.34 -6.88
CA SER A 489 -7.69 7.02 -7.26
C SER A 489 -7.99 6.73 -8.73
N ILE A 490 -6.95 6.70 -9.58
CA ILE A 490 -7.03 6.21 -10.97
C ILE A 490 -5.90 5.21 -11.18
N TYR A 491 -6.25 3.92 -11.32
CA TYR A 491 -5.25 2.86 -11.47
C TYR A 491 -5.80 1.67 -12.26
N ARG A 492 -4.93 0.71 -12.60
CA ARG A 492 -5.28 -0.42 -13.50
C ARG A 492 -5.93 0.07 -14.81
N SER A 493 -5.45 1.20 -15.29
CA SER A 493 -6.04 1.93 -16.41
C SER A 493 -5.02 2.11 -17.54
N GLU A 494 -5.45 2.55 -18.72
CA GLU A 494 -4.59 2.74 -19.90
C GLU A 494 -4.74 4.16 -20.49
N ASN A 495 -3.63 4.79 -20.89
CA ASN A 495 -3.62 6.12 -21.52
C ASN A 495 -4.30 7.19 -20.64
N ILE A 496 -3.67 7.48 -19.51
CA ILE A 496 -4.23 8.36 -18.49
C ILE A 496 -3.38 9.62 -18.37
N THR A 497 -4.03 10.78 -18.29
CA THR A 497 -3.39 12.03 -17.87
C THR A 497 -4.19 12.67 -16.76
N VAL A 498 -3.51 13.01 -15.66
CA VAL A 498 -4.01 13.92 -14.64
C VAL A 498 -3.04 15.10 -14.57
N GLN A 499 -3.53 16.29 -14.90
CA GLN A 499 -2.68 17.48 -14.99
C GLN A 499 -3.28 18.73 -14.34
N ASN A 500 -2.41 19.62 -13.87
CA ASN A 500 -2.77 20.92 -13.30
C ASN A 500 -3.90 20.83 -12.27
N SER A 501 -3.97 19.77 -11.47
CA SER A 501 -5.08 19.49 -10.54
C SER A 501 -4.65 19.61 -9.08
N ILE A 502 -5.60 19.86 -8.18
CA ILE A 502 -5.38 19.86 -6.73
C ILE A 502 -6.03 18.62 -6.14
N ILE A 503 -5.24 17.83 -5.42
CA ILE A 503 -5.68 16.65 -4.68
C ILE A 503 -5.25 16.89 -3.24
N SER A 504 -6.18 17.21 -2.35
CA SER A 504 -5.80 17.72 -1.03
C SER A 504 -6.73 17.35 0.10
N GLU A 505 -6.19 17.24 1.30
CA GLU A 505 -6.94 17.25 2.56
C GLU A 505 -8.02 16.15 2.65
N SER A 506 -7.54 14.91 2.81
CA SER A 506 -8.40 13.78 3.19
C SER A 506 -8.83 13.87 4.65
N LEU A 507 -9.98 13.27 4.96
CA LEU A 507 -10.50 13.26 6.33
C LEU A 507 -9.89 12.10 7.12
N THR A 508 -9.32 12.36 8.30
CA THR A 508 -8.41 11.43 8.97
C THR A 508 -9.09 10.49 9.98
N MET A 509 -9.90 11.01 10.90
CA MET A 509 -10.69 10.24 11.87
C MET A 509 -12.20 10.41 11.61
N SER A 510 -12.62 10.23 10.36
CA SER A 510 -13.96 10.58 9.86
C SER A 510 -14.98 9.45 9.85
N GLY A 511 -14.63 8.26 10.33
CA GLY A 511 -15.56 7.13 10.43
C GLY A 511 -15.34 5.99 9.44
N HIS A 512 -14.19 5.96 8.74
CA HIS A 512 -13.75 4.78 8.01
C HIS A 512 -13.61 3.57 8.97
N GLU A 513 -14.09 2.39 8.56
CA GLU A 513 -13.93 1.12 9.29
C GLU A 513 -12.47 0.78 9.65
N LYS A 514 -11.50 1.38 8.95
CA LYS A 514 -10.08 1.18 9.22
C LYS A 514 -9.53 2.10 10.34
N GLY A 515 -10.37 2.87 11.02
CA GLY A 515 -9.95 3.86 12.02
C GLY A 515 -9.27 5.06 11.36
N LYS A 516 -8.13 5.53 11.88
CA LYS A 516 -7.30 6.55 11.23
C LYS A 516 -7.01 6.22 9.77
N HIS A 517 -7.61 6.97 8.87
CA HIS A 517 -7.50 6.78 7.44
C HIS A 517 -7.72 8.11 6.72
N GLY A 518 -6.65 8.80 6.36
CA GLY A 518 -6.73 9.99 5.51
C GLY A 518 -5.74 9.88 4.37
N TYR A 519 -6.13 9.30 3.23
CA TYR A 519 -5.22 8.97 2.13
C TYR A 519 -5.42 9.83 0.88
N GLY A 520 -4.31 10.16 0.20
CA GLY A 520 -4.34 10.92 -1.06
C GLY A 520 -4.92 10.09 -2.19
N GLY A 521 -4.33 8.93 -2.48
CA GLY A 521 -4.96 7.87 -3.27
C GLY A 521 -4.01 7.00 -4.08
N ILE A 522 -4.56 6.17 -4.99
CA ILE A 522 -3.81 5.20 -5.78
C ILE A 522 -3.67 5.66 -7.23
N PHE A 523 -2.44 5.84 -7.69
CA PHE A 523 -2.14 6.31 -9.03
C PHE A 523 -1.46 5.19 -9.82
N GLY A 524 -1.90 4.94 -11.05
CA GLY A 524 -1.13 4.14 -11.99
C GLY A 524 -1.88 3.74 -13.24
N GLY A 525 -1.30 2.79 -13.97
CA GLY A 525 -1.80 2.37 -15.28
C GLY A 525 -0.69 2.14 -16.30
N LYS A 526 -1.07 1.67 -17.48
CA LYS A 526 -0.20 1.61 -18.66
C LYS A 526 -0.27 2.99 -19.35
N ASN A 527 0.89 3.62 -19.57
CA ASN A 527 0.97 4.97 -20.16
C ASN A 527 0.16 5.99 -19.33
N ALA A 528 0.46 6.11 -18.03
CA ALA A 528 -0.21 7.03 -17.11
C ALA A 528 0.70 8.19 -16.68
N THR A 529 0.25 9.43 -16.87
CA THR A 529 1.01 10.65 -16.56
C THR A 529 0.30 11.50 -15.51
N TYR A 530 1.04 11.91 -14.49
CA TYR A 530 0.61 12.81 -13.43
C TYR A 530 1.56 14.01 -13.43
N PHE A 531 1.07 15.16 -13.92
CA PHE A 531 1.90 16.30 -14.26
C PHE A 531 1.38 17.62 -13.68
N ASN A 532 2.25 18.44 -13.06
CA ASN A 532 1.89 19.77 -12.53
C ASN A 532 0.72 19.76 -11.52
N ASN A 533 0.54 18.70 -10.75
CA ASN A 533 -0.51 18.63 -9.74
C ASN A 533 0.00 19.09 -8.37
N ILE A 534 -0.92 19.57 -7.53
CA ILE A 534 -0.71 19.71 -6.09
C ILE A 534 -1.29 18.48 -5.41
N ILE A 535 -0.49 17.79 -4.59
CA ILE A 535 -0.90 16.66 -3.75
C ILE A 535 -0.57 17.04 -2.31
N ALA A 536 -1.57 17.39 -1.50
CA ALA A 536 -1.32 18.13 -0.27
C ALA A 536 -2.12 17.63 0.93
N THR A 537 -1.43 17.42 2.05
CA THR A 537 -2.05 17.19 3.37
C THR A 537 -2.86 15.89 3.43
N HIS A 538 -2.17 14.76 3.26
CA HIS A 538 -2.74 13.43 3.50
C HIS A 538 -1.81 12.62 4.41
N THR A 539 -2.37 11.85 5.34
CA THR A 539 -1.57 11.04 6.27
C THR A 539 -0.71 9.96 5.57
N ASN A 540 -1.15 9.48 4.40
CA ASN A 540 -0.46 8.48 3.58
C ASN A 540 -0.89 8.60 2.11
N ARG A 541 -0.25 7.81 1.23
CA ARG A 541 -0.54 7.71 -0.21
C ARG A 541 -0.50 9.07 -0.92
N ASN A 542 0.69 9.68 -0.97
CA ASN A 542 0.92 10.94 -1.69
C ASN A 542 1.83 10.77 -2.93
N PRO A 543 1.45 10.00 -3.98
CA PRO A 543 0.43 8.94 -4.05
C PRO A 543 0.98 7.55 -3.70
N ARG A 544 0.11 6.54 -3.58
CA ARG A 544 0.52 5.13 -3.70
C ARG A 544 0.52 4.73 -5.17
N ILE A 545 1.60 4.16 -5.68
CA ILE A 545 1.67 3.63 -7.04
C ILE A 545 1.01 2.25 -7.10
N GLY A 546 -0.01 2.11 -7.95
CA GLY A 546 -0.81 0.90 -8.13
C GLY A 546 -0.77 0.34 -9.55
N GLY A 547 -0.78 -0.98 -9.66
CA GLY A 547 -0.84 -1.75 -10.89
C GLY A 547 -1.62 -3.05 -10.66
N SER A 548 -1.86 -3.84 -11.70
CA SER A 548 -2.82 -4.95 -11.64
C SER A 548 -2.26 -6.33 -11.93
N THR A 549 -1.38 -6.45 -12.92
CA THR A 549 -0.90 -7.74 -13.42
C THR A 549 0.51 -7.58 -14.01
N PRO A 550 1.34 -8.63 -13.95
CA PRO A 550 2.58 -8.71 -14.75
C PRO A 550 2.28 -8.43 -16.23
N GLY A 551 3.11 -7.62 -16.90
CA GLY A 551 2.87 -7.22 -18.31
C GLY A 551 2.97 -5.71 -18.59
N GLN A 552 3.66 -4.96 -17.73
CA GLN A 552 4.10 -3.55 -17.80
C GLN A 552 3.02 -2.46 -17.71
N THR A 553 2.96 -1.85 -16.51
CA THR A 553 2.35 -0.54 -16.24
C THR A 553 3.45 0.51 -16.23
N THR A 554 3.25 1.66 -16.88
CA THR A 554 4.24 2.74 -16.98
C THR A 554 3.62 4.01 -16.38
N VAL A 555 4.24 4.54 -15.33
CA VAL A 555 3.74 5.70 -14.57
C VAL A 555 4.76 6.82 -14.58
N ASP A 556 4.32 8.02 -14.91
CA ASP A 556 5.16 9.19 -15.01
C ASP A 556 4.67 10.30 -14.07
N LEU A 557 5.36 10.50 -12.95
CA LEU A 557 5.07 11.53 -11.94
C LEU A 557 6.08 12.64 -12.05
N GLN A 558 5.69 13.75 -12.68
CA GLN A 558 6.62 14.86 -12.92
C GLN A 558 6.07 16.23 -12.58
N ASN A 559 6.96 17.09 -12.08
CA ASN A 559 6.64 18.49 -11.75
C ASN A 559 5.43 18.68 -10.83
N ASN A 560 5.09 17.68 -10.01
CA ASN A 560 4.06 17.83 -9.00
C ASN A 560 4.62 18.51 -7.75
N LEU A 561 3.76 19.20 -7.01
CA LEU A 561 4.05 19.72 -5.68
C LEU A 561 3.41 18.76 -4.66
N ILE A 562 4.23 18.12 -3.83
CA ILE A 562 3.78 17.17 -2.81
C ILE A 562 4.07 17.76 -1.43
N TYR A 563 3.02 17.93 -0.60
CA TYR A 563 3.09 18.65 0.67
C TYR A 563 2.45 17.88 1.84
N ASN A 564 3.10 17.92 3.00
CA ASN A 564 2.51 17.56 4.30
C ASN A 564 1.96 16.12 4.42
N TRP A 565 2.77 15.13 4.07
CA TRP A 565 2.46 13.71 4.35
C TRP A 565 2.73 13.36 5.82
N SER A 566 2.08 12.34 6.40
CA SER A 566 2.44 11.87 7.75
C SER A 566 3.49 10.77 7.75
N THR A 567 3.16 9.60 7.18
CA THR A 567 3.97 8.38 7.31
C THR A 567 4.62 7.93 6.01
N ASN A 568 3.93 8.07 4.87
CA ASN A 568 4.54 7.86 3.56
C ASN A 568 4.12 8.97 2.59
N SER A 569 5.07 9.37 1.75
CA SER A 569 4.80 10.15 0.55
C SER A 569 4.46 9.21 -0.62
N ILE A 570 5.40 9.04 -1.56
CA ILE A 570 5.26 8.16 -2.72
C ILE A 570 5.71 6.74 -2.33
N TYR A 571 4.91 5.71 -2.62
CA TYR A 571 5.32 4.31 -2.37
C TYR A 571 4.52 3.31 -3.19
N GLY A 572 4.88 2.02 -3.16
CA GLY A 572 4.11 0.95 -3.84
C GLY A 572 4.82 0.43 -5.08
N GLY A 573 4.12 0.29 -6.21
CA GLY A 573 4.76 -0.03 -7.50
C GLY A 573 4.33 -1.34 -8.17
N ASN A 574 3.39 -2.11 -7.59
CA ASN A 574 2.79 -3.34 -8.11
C ASN A 574 2.94 -3.60 -9.64
N PHE A 575 4.04 -4.19 -10.11
CA PHE A 575 4.31 -4.47 -11.54
C PHE A 575 4.44 -3.22 -12.44
N SER A 576 4.95 -2.12 -11.87
CA SER A 576 5.06 -0.81 -12.51
C SER A 576 6.50 -0.37 -12.74
N ASP A 577 6.69 0.30 -13.87
CA ASP A 577 7.86 1.09 -14.21
C ASP A 577 7.52 2.57 -13.99
N VAL A 578 8.20 3.21 -13.03
CA VAL A 578 7.84 4.51 -12.47
C VAL A 578 8.94 5.55 -12.65
N ASN A 579 8.64 6.65 -13.31
CA ASN A 579 9.45 7.86 -13.29
C ASN A 579 8.92 8.82 -12.21
N VAL A 580 9.80 9.28 -11.32
CA VAL A 580 9.55 10.31 -10.31
C VAL A 580 10.55 11.44 -10.54
N VAL A 581 10.16 12.44 -11.32
CA VAL A 581 11.11 13.43 -11.87
C VAL A 581 10.69 14.87 -11.59
N ASN A 582 11.62 15.68 -11.09
CA ASN A 582 11.44 17.12 -10.89
C ASN A 582 10.19 17.51 -10.08
N ASN A 583 9.75 16.68 -9.13
CA ASN A 583 8.70 17.03 -8.18
C ASN A 583 9.25 17.92 -7.06
N TYR A 584 8.43 18.81 -6.52
CA TYR A 584 8.74 19.64 -5.37
C TYR A 584 8.13 19.01 -4.11
N MET A 585 8.97 18.47 -3.24
CA MET A 585 8.59 17.79 -2.00
C MET A 585 8.76 18.75 -0.83
N LYS A 586 7.69 19.00 -0.07
CA LYS A 586 7.73 19.88 1.11
C LYS A 586 7.11 19.19 2.34
N PRO A 587 7.92 18.77 3.32
CA PRO A 587 7.40 18.32 4.61
C PRO A 587 6.55 19.42 5.26
N GLY A 588 5.47 19.04 5.93
CA GLY A 588 4.59 19.97 6.65
C GLY A 588 4.46 19.61 8.13
N PRO A 589 3.60 20.31 8.89
CA PRO A 589 3.41 20.06 10.32
C PRO A 589 3.04 18.61 10.67
N GLY A 590 2.32 17.93 9.78
CA GLY A 590 1.93 16.53 9.94
C GLY A 590 3.01 15.52 9.60
N THR A 591 4.14 15.95 9.00
CA THR A 591 5.24 15.07 8.64
C THR A 591 6.08 14.70 9.85
N ARG A 592 6.10 13.40 10.14
CA ARG A 592 6.92 12.84 11.21
C ARG A 592 8.41 13.08 10.95
N GLU A 593 9.17 13.31 12.02
CA GLU A 593 10.60 13.60 11.92
C GLU A 593 11.37 12.54 11.11
N ASP A 594 11.06 11.25 11.31
CA ASP A 594 11.72 10.14 10.61
C ASP A 594 11.31 10.00 9.13
N LYS A 595 10.37 10.83 8.66
CA LYS A 595 9.78 10.78 7.31
C LYS A 595 10.01 12.03 6.47
N LYS A 596 10.58 13.10 7.03
CA LYS A 596 10.83 14.37 6.32
C LYS A 596 11.70 14.21 5.07
N ARG A 597 12.64 13.26 5.11
CA ARG A 597 13.62 13.04 4.03
C ARG A 597 13.14 12.08 2.93
N VAL A 598 11.96 11.49 3.05
CA VAL A 598 11.48 10.43 2.15
C VAL A 598 10.87 11.03 0.88
N ILE A 599 11.45 10.74 -0.29
CA ILE A 599 10.85 10.98 -1.60
C ILE A 599 9.96 9.78 -1.97
N VAL A 600 10.55 8.58 -2.00
CA VAL A 600 9.88 7.34 -2.38
C VAL A 600 10.19 6.18 -1.41
N ASN A 601 9.25 5.25 -1.28
CA ASN A 601 9.45 3.91 -0.72
C ASN A 601 9.08 2.83 -1.77
N PRO A 602 10.05 2.41 -2.61
CA PRO A 602 9.79 1.57 -3.78
C PRO A 602 9.49 0.11 -3.50
N GLY A 603 8.54 -0.46 -4.26
CA GLY A 603 8.27 -1.88 -4.34
C GLY A 603 7.26 -2.44 -3.34
N VAL A 604 6.74 -3.62 -3.69
CA VAL A 604 5.94 -4.48 -2.82
C VAL A 604 6.46 -5.89 -3.00
N TYR A 605 6.73 -6.61 -1.90
CA TYR A 605 7.24 -7.98 -1.95
C TYR A 605 6.33 -8.89 -2.80
N GLY A 606 6.92 -9.63 -3.73
CA GLY A 606 6.20 -10.50 -4.68
C GLY A 606 5.59 -9.74 -5.87
N SER A 607 5.95 -8.48 -6.10
CA SER A 607 5.50 -7.67 -7.23
C SER A 607 6.64 -6.79 -7.76
N PRO A 608 7.45 -7.30 -8.72
CA PRO A 608 8.59 -6.56 -9.27
C PRO A 608 8.21 -5.18 -9.82
N SER A 609 9.08 -4.20 -9.67
CA SER A 609 8.87 -2.84 -10.17
C SER A 609 10.19 -2.15 -10.49
N SER A 610 10.19 -1.16 -11.38
CA SER A 610 11.38 -0.35 -11.67
C SER A 610 11.15 1.12 -11.39
N TRP A 611 12.16 1.82 -10.88
CA TRP A 611 12.02 3.20 -10.41
C TRP A 611 13.18 4.07 -10.87
N TYR A 612 12.87 5.15 -11.56
CA TYR A 612 13.81 6.23 -11.85
C TYR A 612 13.41 7.48 -11.04
N VAL A 613 14.30 7.92 -10.14
CA VAL A 613 14.03 9.01 -9.20
C VAL A 613 15.12 10.07 -9.37
N SER A 614 14.78 11.22 -9.95
CA SER A 614 15.78 12.22 -10.32
C SER A 614 15.24 13.65 -10.34
N GLY A 615 16.10 14.62 -10.00
CA GLY A 615 15.80 16.05 -10.08
C GLY A 615 14.69 16.58 -9.15
N ASN A 616 14.17 15.74 -8.25
CA ASN A 616 13.20 16.16 -7.25
C ASN A 616 13.87 17.08 -6.22
N TYR A 617 13.16 18.12 -5.82
CA TYR A 617 13.60 19.07 -4.80
C TYR A 617 12.94 18.71 -3.47
N MET A 618 13.72 18.55 -2.41
CA MET A 618 13.24 18.30 -1.05
C MET A 618 13.51 19.52 -0.18
N ASP A 619 12.44 20.25 0.16
CA ASP A 619 12.50 21.47 0.95
C ASP A 619 13.12 21.21 2.32
N GLY A 620 14.07 22.05 2.73
CA GLY A 620 14.84 21.90 3.96
C GLY A 620 15.95 20.84 3.94
N GLU A 621 16.02 19.97 2.93
CA GLU A 621 16.99 18.84 2.86
C GLU A 621 17.89 18.97 1.62
N ALA A 622 18.87 19.88 1.69
CA ALA A 622 19.75 20.22 0.57
C ALA A 622 20.53 19.00 0.03
N ASP A 623 20.89 18.04 0.89
CA ASP A 623 21.66 16.88 0.48
C ASP A 623 20.82 15.80 -0.23
N VAL A 624 19.52 15.70 0.09
CA VAL A 624 18.53 14.88 -0.64
C VAL A 624 18.17 15.53 -1.98
N THR A 625 18.07 16.86 -2.01
CA THR A 625 17.87 17.63 -3.25
C THR A 625 19.04 17.43 -4.23
N ALA A 626 20.27 17.47 -3.73
CA ALA A 626 21.46 17.27 -4.56
C ALA A 626 21.62 15.80 -5.03
N ASP A 627 21.14 14.84 -4.23
CA ASP A 627 21.24 13.41 -4.49
C ASP A 627 19.97 12.69 -4.01
N ASN A 628 19.03 12.50 -4.94
CA ASN A 628 17.74 11.89 -4.66
C ASN A 628 17.85 10.43 -4.19
N SER A 629 18.99 9.74 -4.37
CA SER A 629 19.17 8.37 -3.86
C SER A 629 19.05 8.30 -2.34
N LYS A 630 19.36 9.40 -1.63
CA LYS A 630 19.19 9.52 -0.18
C LYS A 630 17.74 9.65 0.28
N GLY A 631 16.84 10.00 -0.63
CA GLY A 631 15.40 10.07 -0.40
C GLY A 631 14.67 8.77 -0.75
N ILE A 632 15.38 7.72 -1.21
CA ILE A 632 14.84 6.40 -1.46
C ILE A 632 14.92 5.59 -0.17
N PHE A 633 13.77 5.22 0.40
CA PHE A 633 13.70 4.54 1.69
C PHE A 633 13.20 3.11 1.55
N ASN A 634 13.88 2.15 2.19
CA ASN A 634 13.48 0.75 2.32
C ASN A 634 12.92 0.11 1.03
N PRO A 635 13.62 0.18 -0.12
CA PRO A 635 13.15 -0.46 -1.33
C PRO A 635 12.97 -1.97 -1.09
N ALA A 636 11.85 -2.53 -1.56
CA ALA A 636 11.64 -3.98 -1.53
C ALA A 636 12.68 -4.70 -2.41
N ASP A 637 13.00 -5.96 -2.08
CA ASP A 637 14.00 -6.76 -2.82
C ASP A 637 13.68 -6.88 -4.32
N ASP A 638 12.39 -6.87 -4.68
CA ASP A 638 11.92 -6.93 -6.06
C ASP A 638 11.85 -5.55 -6.76
N ALA A 639 12.28 -4.47 -6.10
CA ALA A 639 12.32 -3.11 -6.68
C ALA A 639 13.68 -2.81 -7.31
N THR A 640 13.68 -2.56 -8.61
CA THR A 640 14.88 -2.15 -9.36
C THR A 640 15.01 -0.63 -9.38
N ILE A 641 16.06 -0.09 -8.78
CA ILE A 641 16.39 1.33 -8.90
C ILE A 641 17.23 1.57 -10.15
N ARG A 642 16.74 2.42 -11.05
CA ARG A 642 17.34 2.69 -12.36
C ARG A 642 18.19 3.96 -12.31
N THR A 643 19.27 3.95 -13.08
CA THR A 643 20.13 5.14 -13.30
C THR A 643 19.70 5.97 -14.52
N GLU A 644 18.88 5.39 -15.40
CA GLU A 644 18.37 6.04 -16.61
C GLU A 644 16.83 6.10 -16.59
N PRO A 645 16.23 7.16 -17.17
CA PRO A 645 14.79 7.31 -17.27
C PRO A 645 14.12 6.09 -17.89
N ILE A 646 12.93 5.78 -17.41
CA ILE A 646 12.07 4.77 -18.02
C ILE A 646 11.48 5.40 -19.29
N PRO A 647 11.65 4.77 -20.46
CA PRO A 647 11.04 5.25 -21.69
C PRO A 647 9.53 5.37 -21.53
N PHE A 648 8.97 6.53 -21.86
CA PHE A 648 7.53 6.71 -21.91
C PHE A 648 7.06 6.71 -23.37
N PRO A 649 5.93 6.04 -23.67
CA PRO A 649 5.31 6.00 -24.99
C PRO A 649 5.27 7.38 -25.69
N GLU A 650 4.81 8.39 -24.99
CA GLU A 650 4.47 9.67 -25.63
C GLU A 650 5.61 10.68 -25.49
N SER A 651 6.05 11.24 -26.62
CA SER A 651 6.83 12.49 -26.61
C SER A 651 5.98 13.60 -26.01
N ARG A 652 6.59 14.36 -25.10
CA ARG A 652 5.94 15.47 -24.41
C ARG A 652 5.81 16.67 -25.33
N LEU A 653 4.81 17.52 -25.08
CA LEU A 653 4.74 18.82 -25.76
C LEU A 653 5.71 19.82 -25.11
N ARG A 654 6.00 19.66 -23.82
CA ARG A 654 6.92 20.50 -23.05
C ARG A 654 8.02 19.69 -22.38
N GLU A 655 9.23 20.24 -22.44
CA GLU A 655 10.37 19.72 -21.66
C GLU A 655 10.11 19.95 -20.17
N PRO A 656 10.31 18.92 -19.32
CA PRO A 656 10.20 19.10 -17.87
C PRO A 656 11.20 20.15 -17.38
N LYS A 657 10.71 21.08 -16.58
CA LYS A 657 11.52 22.13 -15.96
C LYS A 657 12.04 21.65 -14.59
N PRO A 658 13.11 22.25 -14.05
CA PRO A 658 13.52 22.03 -12.66
C PRO A 658 12.37 22.29 -11.67
N ALA A 659 12.31 21.51 -10.59
CA ALA A 659 11.23 21.60 -9.59
C ALA A 659 11.08 23.01 -8.98
N THR A 660 12.18 23.75 -8.82
CA THR A 660 12.18 25.13 -8.29
C THR A 660 11.54 26.13 -9.24
N ASP A 661 11.64 25.90 -10.55
CA ASP A 661 11.15 26.83 -11.57
C ASP A 661 9.65 26.70 -11.77
N ILE A 662 9.07 25.53 -11.47
CA ILE A 662 7.64 25.25 -11.60
C ILE A 662 6.85 25.50 -10.32
N TYR A 663 7.51 25.73 -9.18
CA TYR A 663 6.84 25.85 -7.88
C TYR A 663 5.70 26.88 -7.90
N ASN A 664 5.99 28.11 -8.36
CA ASN A 664 4.98 29.15 -8.48
C ASN A 664 3.98 28.87 -9.61
N GLU A 665 4.43 28.27 -10.72
CA GLU A 665 3.56 27.93 -11.85
C GLU A 665 2.45 26.96 -11.39
N VAL A 666 2.82 25.89 -10.68
CA VAL A 666 1.88 24.90 -10.16
C VAL A 666 0.99 25.51 -9.06
N LEU A 667 1.57 26.25 -8.11
CA LEU A 667 0.81 26.85 -7.01
C LEU A 667 -0.36 27.71 -7.49
N TYR A 668 -0.14 28.58 -8.47
CA TYR A 668 -1.15 29.56 -8.88
C TYR A 668 -2.04 29.09 -10.04
N LYS A 669 -1.63 28.06 -10.80
CA LYS A 669 -2.41 27.56 -11.94
C LYS A 669 -3.21 26.29 -11.65
N ALA A 670 -2.74 25.40 -10.77
CA ALA A 670 -3.40 24.10 -10.56
C ALA A 670 -4.77 24.19 -9.86
N GLY A 671 -5.65 23.22 -10.13
CA GLY A 671 -7.00 23.09 -9.59
C GLY A 671 -8.07 23.72 -10.47
N ALA A 672 -9.32 23.68 -10.03
CA ALA A 672 -10.43 24.33 -10.71
C ALA A 672 -10.31 25.86 -10.57
N THR A 673 -9.50 26.48 -11.42
CA THR A 673 -9.25 27.94 -11.43
C THR A 673 -10.27 28.71 -12.26
N LEU A 674 -10.97 28.03 -13.18
CA LEU A 674 -12.06 28.60 -13.95
C LEU A 674 -13.42 28.05 -13.51
N PRO A 675 -14.47 28.88 -13.54
CA PRO A 675 -14.43 30.33 -13.84
C PRO A 675 -13.71 31.16 -12.76
N LYS A 676 -13.54 30.61 -11.55
CA LYS A 676 -12.79 31.21 -10.45
C LYS A 676 -12.31 30.14 -9.48
N ARG A 677 -11.08 30.22 -8.96
CA ARG A 677 -10.59 29.41 -7.82
C ARG A 677 -11.33 29.75 -6.53
N ASP A 678 -11.83 28.74 -5.83
CA ASP A 678 -12.58 28.95 -4.59
C ASP A 678 -11.70 29.16 -3.35
N ALA A 679 -12.35 29.52 -2.24
CA ALA A 679 -11.69 29.84 -0.98
C ALA A 679 -10.92 28.66 -0.36
N VAL A 680 -11.32 27.42 -0.68
CA VAL A 680 -10.70 26.20 -0.14
C VAL A 680 -9.40 25.92 -0.87
N ASP A 681 -9.40 25.91 -2.21
CA ASP A 681 -8.18 25.70 -2.98
C ASP A 681 -7.17 26.82 -2.76
N ALA A 682 -7.64 28.06 -2.57
CA ALA A 682 -6.80 29.20 -2.20
C ALA A 682 -6.14 29.02 -0.82
N ARG A 683 -6.87 28.42 0.15
CA ARG A 683 -6.31 28.06 1.46
C ARG A 683 -5.19 27.03 1.32
N ILE A 684 -5.39 25.98 0.52
CA ILE A 684 -4.37 24.93 0.32
C ILE A 684 -3.08 25.54 -0.24
N VAL A 685 -3.17 26.48 -1.17
CA VAL A 685 -2.00 27.23 -1.67
C VAL A 685 -1.32 28.01 -0.55
N GLN A 686 -2.07 28.73 0.28
CA GLN A 686 -1.52 29.47 1.42
C GLN A 686 -0.91 28.52 2.47
N ASP A 687 -1.52 27.36 2.71
CA ASP A 687 -1.00 26.34 3.63
C ASP A 687 0.35 25.81 3.15
N ILE A 688 0.52 25.62 1.85
CA ILE A 688 1.79 25.21 1.25
C ILE A 688 2.84 26.33 1.37
N ILE A 689 2.47 27.58 1.09
CA ILE A 689 3.40 28.73 1.19
C ILE A 689 3.89 28.87 2.64
N ASN A 690 2.96 28.90 3.58
CA ASN A 690 3.23 29.19 4.99
C ASN A 690 3.66 27.97 5.82
N GLY A 691 3.49 26.75 5.30
CA GLY A 691 3.78 25.52 6.03
C GLY A 691 2.78 25.25 7.16
N THR A 692 1.49 25.57 6.96
CA THR A 692 0.46 25.55 8.02
C THR A 692 -0.60 24.45 7.87
N GLY A 693 -0.53 23.63 6.82
CA GLY A 693 -1.49 22.53 6.59
C GLY A 693 -1.67 21.56 7.77
N ARG A 694 -2.90 21.06 7.96
CA ARG A 694 -3.30 20.18 9.07
C ARG A 694 -4.15 19.00 8.61
N PHE A 695 -4.05 17.88 9.33
CA PHE A 695 -5.01 16.78 9.19
C PHE A 695 -6.31 17.14 9.91
N ILE A 696 -7.44 16.91 9.24
CA ILE A 696 -8.78 17.27 9.72
C ILE A 696 -9.68 16.03 9.72
N ASN A 697 -10.73 16.05 10.52
CA ASN A 697 -11.70 14.95 10.56
C ASN A 697 -12.99 15.27 9.79
N THR A 698 -13.33 16.55 9.66
CA THR A 698 -14.48 17.02 8.89
C THR A 698 -14.13 18.35 8.21
N GLU A 699 -14.81 18.66 7.11
CA GLU A 699 -14.71 19.95 6.42
C GLU A 699 -15.10 21.15 7.32
N GLU A 700 -15.87 20.91 8.38
CA GLU A 700 -16.26 21.95 9.33
C GLU A 700 -15.03 22.52 10.05
N GLU A 701 -14.00 21.70 10.32
CA GLU A 701 -12.78 22.15 11.00
C GLU A 701 -12.03 23.25 10.22
N VAL A 702 -12.36 23.47 8.95
CA VAL A 702 -11.70 24.40 8.04
C VAL A 702 -12.66 25.39 7.38
N GLY A 703 -13.82 25.64 8.00
CA GLY A 703 -14.78 26.65 7.53
C GLY A 703 -15.92 26.11 6.68
N GLY A 704 -15.97 24.80 6.43
CA GLY A 704 -17.00 24.14 5.64
C GLY A 704 -17.01 24.54 4.15
N TYR A 705 -18.07 24.13 3.45
CA TYR A 705 -18.26 24.47 2.04
C TYR A 705 -18.39 25.98 1.83
N PRO A 706 -17.62 26.59 0.90
CA PRO A 706 -17.84 27.97 0.52
C PRO A 706 -19.16 28.11 -0.23
N GLU A 707 -19.86 29.24 -0.02
CA GLU A 707 -21.01 29.60 -0.84
C GLU A 707 -20.53 30.06 -2.21
N LEU A 708 -20.85 29.28 -3.26
CA LEU A 708 -20.50 29.62 -4.63
C LEU A 708 -21.59 30.50 -5.26
N LYS A 709 -21.21 31.67 -5.77
CA LYS A 709 -22.16 32.61 -6.38
C LYS A 709 -22.55 32.17 -7.77
N THR A 710 -23.85 32.25 -8.05
CA THR A 710 -24.42 32.08 -9.39
C THR A 710 -24.57 33.40 -10.11
N LEU A 711 -24.04 33.46 -11.33
CA LEU A 711 -24.34 34.54 -12.27
C LEU A 711 -25.34 34.03 -13.34
N PRO A 712 -26.04 34.94 -14.04
CA PRO A 712 -26.85 34.54 -15.18
C PRO A 712 -26.01 33.80 -16.22
N ALA A 713 -26.50 32.67 -16.73
CA ALA A 713 -25.91 32.01 -17.88
C ALA A 713 -25.94 32.93 -19.11
N LEU A 714 -24.95 32.78 -19.98
CA LEU A 714 -24.99 33.39 -21.30
C LEU A 714 -26.13 32.76 -22.11
N ILE A 715 -26.69 33.54 -23.05
CA ILE A 715 -27.78 33.07 -23.90
C ILE A 715 -27.17 32.14 -24.96
N ASP A 716 -27.73 30.94 -25.05
CA ASP A 716 -27.50 29.91 -26.06
C ASP A 716 -28.90 29.51 -26.58
N SER A 717 -29.26 30.03 -27.75
CA SER A 717 -30.62 30.00 -28.28
C SER A 717 -31.02 28.67 -28.91
N ASP A 718 -30.05 27.86 -29.37
CA ASP A 718 -30.29 26.57 -30.00
C ASP A 718 -29.83 25.36 -29.19
N GLY A 719 -29.09 25.58 -28.10
CA GLY A 719 -28.69 24.58 -27.12
C GLY A 719 -27.46 23.76 -27.54
N ASP A 720 -26.61 24.29 -28.41
CA ASP A 720 -25.39 23.63 -28.88
C ASP A 720 -24.19 23.80 -27.92
N GLY A 721 -24.39 24.50 -26.80
CA GLY A 721 -23.39 24.76 -25.77
C GLY A 721 -22.50 25.97 -26.03
N ILE A 722 -22.74 26.72 -27.11
CA ILE A 722 -22.01 27.92 -27.49
C ILE A 722 -22.92 29.15 -27.30
N PRO A 723 -22.46 30.22 -26.64
CA PRO A 723 -23.25 31.44 -26.53
C PRO A 723 -23.47 32.15 -27.87
N ASP A 724 -24.68 32.68 -28.08
CA ASP A 724 -25.07 33.41 -29.30
C ASP A 724 -24.06 34.52 -29.68
N GLU A 725 -23.53 35.24 -28.68
CA GLU A 725 -22.55 36.32 -28.91
C GLU A 725 -21.23 35.79 -29.48
N TRP A 726 -20.79 34.61 -29.02
CA TRP A 726 -19.56 33.97 -29.52
C TRP A 726 -19.77 33.43 -30.93
N GLU A 727 -20.92 32.81 -31.20
CA GLU A 727 -21.30 32.30 -32.52
C GLU A 727 -21.31 33.42 -33.56
N ILE A 728 -22.01 34.53 -33.28
CA ILE A 728 -22.06 35.69 -34.18
C ILE A 728 -20.65 36.24 -34.43
N ALA A 729 -19.80 36.29 -33.40
CA ALA A 729 -18.43 36.78 -33.52
C ALA A 729 -17.54 35.86 -34.38
N ASN A 730 -17.86 34.56 -34.45
CA ASN A 730 -17.10 33.55 -35.20
C ASN A 730 -17.80 33.10 -36.50
N GLY A 731 -18.93 33.70 -36.86
CA GLY A 731 -19.63 33.47 -38.13
C GLY A 731 -20.51 32.22 -38.16
N LEU A 732 -20.96 31.73 -37.01
CA LEU A 732 -21.93 30.65 -36.85
C LEU A 732 -23.37 31.20 -36.77
N ASP A 733 -24.37 30.33 -36.87
CA ASP A 733 -25.80 30.73 -36.82
C ASP A 733 -26.41 30.32 -35.47
N PRO A 734 -26.76 31.27 -34.58
CA PRO A 734 -27.24 31.00 -33.21
C PRO A 734 -28.63 30.38 -33.12
N HIS A 735 -29.13 29.79 -34.20
CA HIS A 735 -30.39 29.07 -34.28
C HIS A 735 -30.21 27.70 -34.97
N ASN A 736 -28.98 27.25 -35.16
CA ASN A 736 -28.61 26.05 -35.87
C ASN A 736 -27.76 25.11 -34.98
N PRO A 737 -28.40 24.20 -34.21
CA PRO A 737 -27.70 23.40 -33.20
C PRO A 737 -26.74 22.35 -33.76
N GLU A 738 -26.65 22.25 -35.09
CA GLU A 738 -25.77 21.31 -35.79
C GLU A 738 -24.38 21.88 -36.04
N ASP A 739 -24.17 23.21 -36.01
CA ASP A 739 -22.86 23.77 -36.31
C ASP A 739 -21.85 23.69 -35.15
N GLY A 740 -22.29 23.69 -33.88
CA GLY A 740 -21.43 23.44 -32.72
C GLY A 740 -20.61 22.14 -32.80
N LYS A 741 -21.19 21.07 -33.37
CA LYS A 741 -20.52 19.77 -33.54
C LYS A 741 -19.69 19.63 -34.82
N ILE A 742 -19.71 20.62 -35.72
CA ILE A 742 -18.92 20.57 -36.96
C ILE A 742 -17.43 20.63 -36.61
N ILE A 743 -16.69 19.63 -37.08
CA ILE A 743 -15.23 19.61 -37.01
C ILE A 743 -14.67 20.60 -38.02
N THR A 744 -13.90 21.57 -37.53
CA THR A 744 -13.28 22.63 -38.34
C THR A 744 -11.98 22.14 -39.00
N ASP A 745 -11.38 22.98 -39.86
CA ASP A 745 -10.06 22.71 -40.44
C ASP A 745 -8.95 22.59 -39.38
N SER A 746 -9.17 23.11 -38.17
CA SER A 746 -8.26 22.93 -37.04
C SER A 746 -8.31 21.53 -36.44
N GLY A 747 -9.34 20.72 -36.78
CA GLY A 747 -9.64 19.39 -36.26
C GLY A 747 -10.44 19.36 -34.93
N TYR A 748 -10.65 20.52 -34.31
CA TYR A 748 -11.59 20.69 -33.19
C TYR A 748 -13.00 21.03 -33.69
N SER A 749 -14.03 20.65 -32.94
CA SER A 749 -15.39 21.13 -33.18
C SER A 749 -15.52 22.61 -32.84
N ASN A 750 -16.55 23.29 -33.36
CA ASN A 750 -16.84 24.69 -32.99
C ASN A 750 -17.04 24.83 -31.47
N LEU A 751 -17.74 23.88 -30.84
CA LEU A 751 -17.87 23.84 -29.38
C LEU A 751 -16.51 23.75 -28.68
N GLU A 752 -15.61 22.89 -29.13
CA GLU A 752 -14.27 22.79 -28.54
C GLU A 752 -13.46 24.08 -28.73
N LEU A 753 -13.61 24.79 -29.85
CA LEU A 753 -12.99 26.10 -30.04
C LEU A 753 -13.51 27.12 -29.02
N TYR A 754 -14.81 27.12 -28.73
CA TYR A 754 -15.38 27.92 -27.65
C TYR A 754 -14.82 27.51 -26.29
N LEU A 755 -14.86 26.22 -25.93
CA LEU A 755 -14.33 25.70 -24.65
C LEU A 755 -12.85 26.04 -24.45
N ASN A 756 -12.05 25.98 -25.51
CA ASN A 756 -10.64 26.32 -25.49
C ASN A 756 -10.42 27.84 -25.39
N SER A 757 -11.33 28.66 -25.93
CA SER A 757 -11.27 30.12 -25.80
C SER A 757 -11.55 30.62 -24.38
N LEU A 758 -12.23 29.81 -23.55
CA LEU A 758 -12.43 30.09 -22.13
C LEU A 758 -11.19 29.77 -21.29
N ALA A 759 -10.36 28.81 -21.74
CA ALA A 759 -9.23 28.28 -20.98
C ALA A 759 -7.90 28.93 -21.42
N ASP A 760 -7.51 30.01 -20.75
CA ASP A 760 -6.15 30.55 -20.87
C ASP A 760 -5.18 29.69 -20.06
N MET A 761 -4.28 28.97 -20.74
CA MET A 761 -3.29 28.09 -20.10
C MET A 761 -2.23 28.83 -19.27
N GLU A 762 -2.15 30.16 -19.41
CA GLU A 762 -1.31 31.01 -18.57
C GLU A 762 -2.06 31.63 -17.39
N HIS A 763 -3.38 31.41 -17.28
CA HIS A 763 -4.21 31.94 -16.21
C HIS A 763 -3.69 31.52 -14.84
N SER A 764 -3.45 32.51 -13.98
CA SER A 764 -3.08 32.33 -12.58
C SER A 764 -4.17 32.92 -11.69
N ALA A 765 -4.53 32.21 -10.62
CA ALA A 765 -5.57 32.66 -9.72
C ALA A 765 -5.07 33.82 -8.82
N GLU A 766 -5.89 34.88 -8.71
CA GLU A 766 -5.55 36.12 -7.99
C GLU A 766 -6.28 36.24 -6.63
N ASN A 767 -6.36 35.13 -5.88
CA ASN A 767 -7.04 35.12 -4.58
C ASN A 767 -6.31 35.99 -3.53
N PRO A 768 -7.01 36.64 -2.59
CA PRO A 768 -6.41 37.45 -1.54
C PRO A 768 -5.58 36.59 -0.55
N VAL A 769 -4.70 37.22 0.23
CA VAL A 769 -4.06 36.60 1.39
C VAL A 769 -5.01 36.69 2.59
N ALA A 770 -5.23 35.57 3.26
CA ALA A 770 -6.04 35.46 4.47
C ALA A 770 -5.22 34.83 5.60
N GLN A 771 -4.72 35.66 6.52
CA GLN A 771 -3.99 35.18 7.68
C GLN A 771 -4.66 35.69 8.97
N MET A 772 -4.87 34.78 9.90
CA MET A 772 -5.26 35.11 11.27
C MET A 772 -4.01 35.19 12.13
N THR A 773 -3.86 36.28 12.90
CA THR A 773 -2.71 36.51 13.80
C THR A 773 -3.03 36.23 15.26
N ASN A 774 -4.31 36.33 15.64
CA ASN A 774 -4.84 35.91 16.93
C ASN A 774 -6.30 35.48 16.74
N PRO A 775 -6.80 34.48 17.46
CA PRO A 775 -6.06 33.55 18.31
C PRO A 775 -5.10 32.64 17.51
N THR A 776 -4.06 32.13 18.15
CA THR A 776 -3.09 31.22 17.50
C THR A 776 -3.49 29.76 17.67
N LEU A 777 -2.95 28.89 16.82
CA LEU A 777 -3.06 27.42 16.92
C LEU A 777 -2.80 26.94 18.35
N ASN A 778 -3.72 26.15 18.89
CA ASN A 778 -3.72 25.54 20.23
C ASN A 778 -3.66 26.55 21.41
N SER A 779 -4.01 27.82 21.18
CA SER A 779 -4.11 28.79 22.28
C SER A 779 -5.24 28.42 23.25
N ILE A 780 -5.02 28.67 24.54
CA ILE A 780 -5.95 28.35 25.63
C ILE A 780 -6.61 29.63 26.12
N HIS A 781 -7.93 29.55 26.33
CA HIS A 781 -8.77 30.66 26.80
C HIS A 781 -9.72 30.16 27.89
N GLU A 782 -10.16 31.06 28.77
CA GLU A 782 -11.14 30.73 29.81
C GLU A 782 -12.57 30.88 29.27
N ALA A 783 -13.45 29.94 29.60
CA ALA A 783 -14.85 29.95 29.18
C ALA A 783 -15.61 31.19 29.69
N GLY A 784 -16.48 31.75 28.84
CA GLY A 784 -17.26 32.95 29.12
C GLY A 784 -16.52 34.27 28.85
N ASN A 785 -15.21 34.24 28.57
CA ASN A 785 -14.46 35.43 28.17
C ASN A 785 -14.63 35.75 26.68
N ASN A 786 -14.33 37.00 26.34
CA ASN A 786 -14.27 37.45 24.94
C ASN A 786 -12.92 37.10 24.32
N ILE A 787 -12.92 36.74 23.04
CA ILE A 787 -11.72 36.43 22.27
C ILE A 787 -11.62 37.40 21.09
N GLU A 788 -10.55 38.19 21.06
CA GLU A 788 -10.27 39.09 19.93
C GLU A 788 -9.62 38.31 18.78
N ILE A 789 -10.25 38.35 17.60
CA ILE A 789 -9.71 37.81 16.36
C ILE A 789 -9.07 38.95 15.57
N THR A 790 -7.77 38.85 15.35
CA THR A 790 -6.98 39.83 14.60
C THR A 790 -6.45 39.21 13.32
N THR A 791 -6.32 40.02 12.28
CA THR A 791 -6.01 39.53 10.93
C THR A 791 -4.87 40.29 10.27
N ASN A 792 -4.20 39.60 9.35
CA ASN A 792 -3.29 40.17 8.36
C ASN A 792 -3.80 39.75 6.97
N THR A 793 -4.18 40.73 6.15
CA THR A 793 -4.87 40.49 4.87
C THR A 793 -4.30 41.37 3.78
N GLU A 794 -4.11 40.81 2.59
CA GLU A 794 -3.56 41.52 1.43
C GLU A 794 -4.30 41.08 0.16
N SER A 795 -4.38 41.96 -0.83
CA SER A 795 -4.87 41.61 -2.17
C SER A 795 -4.34 42.60 -3.19
N THR A 796 -4.19 42.15 -4.44
CA THR A 796 -3.95 43.03 -5.59
C THR A 796 -5.18 43.87 -5.94
N ASN A 797 -6.36 43.45 -5.47
CA ASN A 797 -7.61 44.19 -5.46
C ASN A 797 -7.86 44.80 -4.07
N GLU A 798 -8.81 45.74 -3.96
CA GLU A 798 -9.24 46.22 -2.63
C GLU A 798 -10.00 45.11 -1.89
N ILE A 799 -9.77 44.95 -0.58
CA ILE A 799 -10.53 44.02 0.28
C ILE A 799 -11.94 44.57 0.47
N GLU A 800 -12.96 43.76 0.17
CA GLU A 800 -14.38 44.10 0.38
C GLU A 800 -14.81 43.79 1.81
N LYS A 801 -14.48 42.59 2.31
CA LYS A 801 -14.85 42.14 3.66
C LYS A 801 -13.99 41.00 4.17
N VAL A 802 -13.99 40.83 5.50
CA VAL A 802 -13.48 39.65 6.20
C VAL A 802 -14.59 39.05 7.05
N GLU A 803 -14.86 37.77 6.86
CA GLU A 803 -15.86 37.00 7.60
C GLU A 803 -15.15 36.07 8.59
N PHE A 804 -15.71 35.90 9.79
CA PHE A 804 -15.10 35.15 10.90
C PHE A 804 -15.95 33.93 11.22
N PHE A 805 -15.32 32.77 11.43
CA PHE A 805 -16.01 31.50 11.59
C PHE A 805 -15.48 30.72 12.79
N ASN A 806 -16.37 29.96 13.44
CA ASN A 806 -16.03 28.82 14.30
C ASN A 806 -16.65 27.57 13.67
N GLY A 807 -15.81 26.64 13.20
CA GLY A 807 -16.27 25.58 12.33
C GLY A 807 -16.84 26.16 11.03
N SER A 808 -18.02 25.68 10.61
CA SER A 808 -18.80 26.26 9.50
C SER A 808 -19.71 27.42 9.93
N GLU A 809 -19.83 27.71 11.23
CA GLU A 809 -20.72 28.76 11.75
C GLU A 809 -20.06 30.14 11.64
N LYS A 810 -20.75 31.09 11.00
CA LYS A 810 -20.31 32.48 10.91
C LYS A 810 -20.53 33.21 12.23
N LEU A 811 -19.45 33.67 12.86
CA LEU A 811 -19.46 34.50 14.07
C LEU A 811 -19.78 35.96 13.76
N GLY A 812 -19.26 36.48 12.65
CA GLY A 812 -19.43 37.88 12.27
C GLY A 812 -18.66 38.29 11.02
N GLU A 813 -18.62 39.59 10.73
CA GLU A 813 -17.87 40.16 9.61
C GLU A 813 -17.36 41.58 9.89
N ALA A 814 -16.29 41.96 9.20
CA ALA A 814 -15.74 43.31 9.16
C ALA A 814 -15.66 43.79 7.71
N THR A 815 -16.14 45.02 7.44
CA THR A 815 -16.19 45.63 6.09
C THR A 815 -15.27 46.86 5.95
N ALA A 816 -14.48 47.15 6.98
CA ALA A 816 -13.48 48.22 6.98
C ALA A 816 -12.28 47.84 7.84
N ALA A 817 -11.10 48.34 7.49
CA ALA A 817 -9.87 48.14 8.25
C ALA A 817 -9.88 48.92 9.59
N PRO A 818 -9.24 48.40 10.66
CA PRO A 818 -8.63 47.07 10.74
C PRO A 818 -9.71 45.97 10.74
N PHE A 819 -9.50 44.91 9.95
CA PHE A 819 -10.46 43.82 9.80
C PHE A 819 -10.36 42.84 10.99
N ASN A 820 -10.73 43.30 12.18
CA ASN A 820 -10.73 42.52 13.41
C ASN A 820 -12.16 42.27 13.90
N PHE A 821 -12.34 41.25 14.74
CA PHE A 821 -13.63 40.89 15.31
C PHE A 821 -13.49 40.44 16.76
N ASN A 822 -14.43 40.81 17.62
CA ASN A 822 -14.46 40.37 19.01
C ASN A 822 -15.56 39.32 19.19
N TRP A 823 -15.17 38.06 19.41
CA TRP A 823 -16.10 36.98 19.70
C TRP A 823 -16.47 36.99 21.18
N GLU A 824 -17.75 37.20 21.48
CA GLU A 824 -18.22 37.34 22.86
C GLU A 824 -18.64 36.01 23.50
N ASN A 825 -18.33 35.85 24.79
CA ASN A 825 -18.76 34.73 25.62
C ASN A 825 -18.46 33.34 25.01
N ALA A 826 -17.21 33.09 24.64
CA ALA A 826 -16.83 31.80 24.06
C ALA A 826 -17.13 30.65 25.05
N SER A 827 -17.83 29.61 24.58
CA SER A 827 -18.21 28.45 25.39
C SER A 827 -17.03 27.51 25.63
N ASP A 828 -17.12 26.64 26.64
CA ASP A 828 -16.16 25.54 26.80
C ASP A 828 -16.15 24.61 25.57
N GLY A 829 -14.95 24.27 25.07
CA GLY A 829 -14.77 23.35 23.96
C GLY A 829 -13.50 23.61 23.16
N THR A 830 -13.24 22.73 22.20
CA THR A 830 -12.28 23.01 21.12
C THR A 830 -13.03 23.67 19.98
N HIS A 831 -12.57 24.86 19.57
CA HIS A 831 -13.18 25.68 18.54
C HIS A 831 -12.25 25.84 17.35
N PHE A 832 -12.77 25.69 16.14
CA PHE A 832 -11.98 25.75 14.90
C PHE A 832 -12.16 27.13 14.26
N VAL A 833 -11.35 28.09 14.70
CA VAL A 833 -11.51 29.49 14.32
C VAL A 833 -10.79 29.79 13.01
N SER A 834 -11.48 30.43 12.07
CA SER A 834 -10.89 30.81 10.78
C SER A 834 -11.52 32.09 10.22
N ILE A 835 -10.87 32.67 9.21
CA ILE A 835 -11.38 33.84 8.49
C ILE A 835 -11.55 33.54 7.00
N ARG A 836 -12.50 34.23 6.36
CA ARG A 836 -12.63 34.28 4.90
C ARG A 836 -12.49 35.72 4.43
N VAL A 837 -11.48 35.97 3.62
CA VAL A 837 -11.22 37.29 3.03
C VAL A 837 -11.84 37.31 1.63
N THR A 838 -12.64 38.33 1.33
CA THR A 838 -13.21 38.56 0.00
C THR A 838 -12.72 39.90 -0.54
N ASP A 839 -12.18 39.91 -1.74
CA ASP A 839 -11.81 41.16 -2.43
C ASP A 839 -12.97 41.72 -3.27
N THR A 840 -12.79 42.93 -3.80
CA THR A 840 -13.79 43.64 -4.63
C THR A 840 -14.05 43.01 -6.00
N LYS A 841 -13.29 41.99 -6.41
CA LYS A 841 -13.59 41.12 -7.58
C LYS A 841 -14.35 39.87 -7.18
N GLY A 842 -14.58 39.68 -5.88
CA GLY A 842 -15.21 38.50 -5.32
C GLY A 842 -14.29 37.29 -5.30
N ASN A 843 -12.96 37.46 -5.39
CA ASN A 843 -12.02 36.39 -5.10
C ASN A 843 -11.97 36.16 -3.60
N GLN A 844 -11.83 34.91 -3.19
CA GLN A 844 -11.93 34.54 -1.79
C GLN A 844 -10.79 33.62 -1.36
N THR A 845 -10.35 33.77 -0.12
CA THR A 845 -9.42 32.84 0.53
C THR A 845 -9.89 32.56 1.94
N GLN A 846 -10.00 31.29 2.29
CA GLN A 846 -10.16 30.86 3.67
C GLN A 846 -8.76 30.76 4.31
N SER A 847 -8.58 31.26 5.53
CA SER A 847 -7.33 31.02 6.25
C SER A 847 -7.22 29.56 6.69
N THR A 848 -6.00 29.10 6.99
CA THR A 848 -5.85 27.92 7.87
C THR A 848 -6.68 28.15 9.13
N SER A 849 -7.42 27.13 9.55
CA SER A 849 -8.17 27.16 10.81
C SER A 849 -7.25 26.91 12.00
N ALA A 850 -7.39 27.71 13.05
CA ALA A 850 -6.76 27.49 14.34
C ALA A 850 -7.75 26.81 15.29
N PRO A 851 -7.52 25.54 15.68
CA PRO A 851 -8.07 24.96 16.89
C PRO A 851 -7.60 25.79 18.07
N ILE A 852 -8.55 26.26 18.87
CA ILE A 852 -8.30 26.91 20.15
C ILE A 852 -9.08 26.16 21.22
N HIS A 853 -8.60 26.19 22.45
CA HIS A 853 -9.19 25.44 23.55
C HIS A 853 -9.74 26.40 24.58
N VAL A 854 -11.06 26.47 24.65
CA VAL A 854 -11.77 27.27 25.65
C VAL A 854 -12.16 26.34 26.80
N ASN A 855 -11.71 26.68 27.99
CA ASN A 855 -11.70 25.77 29.13
C ASN A 855 -12.38 26.40 30.35
N SER A 856 -13.29 25.65 30.96
CA SER A 856 -13.91 26.00 32.23
C SER A 856 -12.95 25.68 33.38
N PRO A 857 -12.97 26.47 34.47
CA PRO A 857 -12.16 26.17 35.64
C PRO A 857 -12.69 24.96 36.41
N LEU A 858 -11.79 24.26 37.12
CA LEU A 858 -12.15 23.19 38.05
C LEU A 858 -12.82 23.79 39.29
N ASN A 859 -14.13 23.60 39.43
CA ASN A 859 -14.90 24.00 40.62
C ASN A 859 -15.13 22.81 41.55
N SER A 860 -14.05 22.24 42.10
CA SER A 860 -14.13 21.10 43.03
C SER A 860 -13.14 21.23 44.19
N THR A 861 -13.55 20.81 45.38
CA THR A 861 -12.65 20.64 46.53
C THR A 861 -12.10 19.21 46.66
N SER A 862 -12.74 18.24 45.99
CA SER A 862 -12.39 16.82 46.05
C SER A 862 -11.44 16.38 44.93
N TRP A 863 -11.37 17.12 43.83
CA TRP A 863 -10.51 16.82 42.69
C TRP A 863 -9.37 17.80 42.58
N ARG A 864 -8.17 17.29 42.26
CA ARG A 864 -7.01 18.07 41.85
C ARG A 864 -6.66 17.72 40.40
N ALA A 865 -5.90 18.57 39.71
CA ALA A 865 -5.48 18.31 38.34
C ALA A 865 -4.03 18.76 38.12
N VAL A 866 -3.29 18.01 37.30
CA VAL A 866 -1.90 18.31 36.95
C VAL A 866 -1.55 17.71 35.59
N ASP A 867 -0.70 18.39 34.83
CA ASP A 867 -0.03 17.76 33.69
C ASP A 867 1.18 16.96 34.18
N ILE A 868 1.20 15.68 33.84
CA ILE A 868 2.32 14.79 34.12
C ILE A 868 3.26 14.85 32.93
N GLY A 869 4.55 15.14 33.15
CA GLY A 869 5.56 15.19 32.11
C GLY A 869 5.43 16.37 31.15
N ASP A 870 5.98 16.22 29.94
CA ASP A 870 6.02 17.29 28.93
C ASP A 870 4.83 17.15 27.97
N VAL A 871 3.80 17.97 28.16
CA VAL A 871 2.61 18.01 27.30
C VAL A 871 2.72 19.12 26.25
N GLY A 872 2.20 18.88 25.04
CA GLY A 872 2.26 19.84 23.93
C GLY A 872 1.23 20.96 24.03
N ILE A 873 0.16 20.72 24.78
CA ILE A 873 -0.94 21.64 25.10
C ILE A 873 -1.27 21.42 26.57
N GLU A 874 -1.33 22.49 27.36
CA GLU A 874 -1.68 22.43 28.78
C GLU A 874 -3.08 21.81 28.97
N GLY A 875 -3.16 20.84 29.87
CA GLY A 875 -4.39 20.11 30.15
C GLY A 875 -5.39 20.92 30.97
N ASN A 876 -6.64 20.45 30.99
CA ASN A 876 -7.69 21.07 31.78
C ASN A 876 -8.64 20.03 32.36
N THR A 877 -9.11 20.30 33.58
CA THR A 877 -10.17 19.53 34.21
C THR A 877 -11.28 20.49 34.62
N SER A 878 -12.52 20.12 34.34
CA SER A 878 -13.71 20.85 34.79
C SER A 878 -14.79 19.88 35.24
N MET A 879 -15.73 20.38 36.05
CA MET A 879 -16.87 19.60 36.54
C MET A 879 -18.14 20.45 36.45
N ASP A 880 -19.20 19.89 35.87
CA ASP A 880 -20.48 20.58 35.73
C ASP A 880 -21.40 20.36 36.94
N GLU A 881 -22.60 20.94 36.89
CA GLU A 881 -23.61 20.85 37.97
C GLU A 881 -24.18 19.43 38.14
N GLU A 882 -24.01 18.54 37.16
CA GLU A 882 -24.46 17.14 37.17
C GLU A 882 -23.34 16.16 37.58
N GLU A 883 -22.22 16.68 38.10
CA GLU A 883 -21.01 15.93 38.48
C GLU A 883 -20.36 15.19 37.29
N MET A 884 -20.57 15.65 36.05
CA MET A 884 -19.82 15.19 34.90
C MET A 884 -18.42 15.79 34.93
N LEU A 885 -17.40 14.95 35.04
CA LEU A 885 -16.01 15.38 35.00
C LEU A 885 -15.53 15.40 33.55
N THR A 886 -15.11 16.56 33.06
CA THR A 886 -14.45 16.70 31.75
C THR A 886 -12.95 16.83 31.96
N VAL A 887 -12.18 15.95 31.33
CA VAL A 887 -10.72 15.92 31.41
C VAL A 887 -10.17 16.05 30.00
N LYS A 888 -9.32 17.06 29.80
CA LYS A 888 -8.71 17.39 28.52
C LYS A 888 -7.20 17.29 28.64
N GLY A 889 -6.57 16.58 27.72
CA GLY A 889 -5.13 16.33 27.78
C GLY A 889 -4.49 16.15 26.42
N SER A 890 -3.18 16.41 26.39
CA SER A 890 -2.31 16.16 25.25
C SER A 890 -1.10 15.35 25.68
N GLY A 891 -0.21 15.06 24.74
CA GLY A 891 1.03 14.32 24.99
C GLY A 891 0.89 12.85 24.65
N ARG A 892 1.84 12.07 25.18
CA ARG A 892 1.88 10.63 25.00
C ARG A 892 2.54 9.89 26.14
N ILE A 893 1.91 8.80 26.55
CA ILE A 893 2.53 7.81 27.43
C ILE A 893 3.52 6.98 26.61
N THR A 894 4.82 7.16 26.86
CA THR A 894 5.90 6.44 26.18
C THR A 894 6.49 5.36 27.08
N ALA A 895 7.34 4.50 26.50
CA ALA A 895 7.93 3.38 27.23
C ALA A 895 8.55 3.78 28.58
N ARG A 896 9.24 4.92 28.71
CA ARG A 896 9.92 5.32 29.97
C ARG A 896 9.39 6.58 30.61
N SER A 897 8.56 7.34 29.92
CA SER A 897 8.08 8.64 30.38
C SER A 897 6.64 8.83 29.98
N ASP A 898 5.86 9.29 30.93
CA ASP A 898 4.47 9.66 30.70
C ASP A 898 4.38 11.15 30.32
N ALA A 899 3.43 11.47 29.45
CA ALA A 899 3.00 12.83 29.14
C ALA A 899 1.49 12.82 28.94
N PHE A 900 0.73 13.36 29.91
CA PHE A 900 -0.75 13.35 29.91
C PHE A 900 -1.33 14.30 30.96
N HIS A 901 -2.62 14.62 30.87
CA HIS A 901 -3.33 15.36 31.92
C HIS A 901 -3.99 14.41 32.93
N PHE A 902 -3.82 14.68 34.22
CA PHE A 902 -4.29 13.81 35.30
C PHE A 902 -5.20 14.57 36.29
N ALA A 903 -6.47 14.21 36.32
CA ALA A 903 -7.42 14.64 37.34
C ALA A 903 -7.48 13.58 38.46
N TYR A 904 -7.14 13.91 39.70
CA TYR A 904 -6.85 12.90 40.72
C TYR A 904 -7.30 13.25 42.15
N GLN A 905 -7.30 12.20 42.97
CA GLN A 905 -7.46 12.22 44.43
C GLN A 905 -6.32 11.41 45.08
N GLU A 906 -6.00 11.72 46.33
CA GLU A 906 -5.10 10.91 47.16
C GLU A 906 -5.85 9.70 47.73
N LEU A 907 -5.14 8.58 47.86
CA LEU A 907 -5.72 7.29 48.21
C LEU A 907 -4.86 6.52 49.20
N GLU A 908 -5.44 6.09 50.33
CA GLU A 908 -4.78 5.20 51.30
C GLU A 908 -5.48 3.83 51.38
N GLY A 909 -4.69 2.76 51.33
CA GLY A 909 -5.18 1.39 51.50
C GLY A 909 -5.91 0.80 50.28
N ASP A 910 -6.73 -0.22 50.57
CA ASP A 910 -7.44 -1.07 49.60
C ASP A 910 -8.87 -0.56 49.29
N GLY A 911 -9.47 -1.06 48.20
CA GLY A 911 -10.83 -0.68 47.78
C GLY A 911 -11.03 -0.66 46.26
N GLU A 912 -12.03 0.09 45.79
CA GLU A 912 -12.41 0.17 44.37
C GLU A 912 -12.53 1.61 43.87
N PHE A 913 -12.20 1.84 42.60
CA PHE A 913 -12.47 3.07 41.86
C PHE A 913 -13.26 2.76 40.59
N ILE A 914 -14.44 3.35 40.46
CA ILE A 914 -15.42 3.06 39.41
C ILE A 914 -15.81 4.37 38.73
N ALA A 915 -15.89 4.36 37.40
CA ALA A 915 -16.48 5.44 36.62
C ALA A 915 -17.06 4.90 35.32
N GLN A 916 -18.01 5.65 34.74
CA GLN A 916 -18.44 5.46 33.37
C GLN A 916 -17.72 6.49 32.49
N ILE A 917 -17.11 6.05 31.39
CA ILE A 917 -16.65 6.97 30.34
C ILE A 917 -17.81 7.22 29.38
N ASN A 918 -18.11 8.49 29.10
CA ASN A 918 -19.27 8.91 28.32
C ASN A 918 -18.91 9.39 26.91
N SER A 919 -17.71 9.94 26.73
CA SER A 919 -17.20 10.40 25.45
C SER A 919 -15.67 10.50 25.46
N ILE A 920 -15.07 10.43 24.27
CA ILE A 920 -13.65 10.67 24.00
C ILE A 920 -13.53 11.23 22.57
N THR A 921 -12.67 12.23 22.38
CA THR A 921 -12.49 12.89 21.08
C THR A 921 -11.67 12.00 20.14
N ALA A 922 -12.07 11.91 18.88
CA ALA A 922 -11.36 11.14 17.85
C ALA A 922 -10.12 11.91 17.33
N VAL A 923 -9.05 11.94 18.12
CA VAL A 923 -7.82 12.69 17.77
C VAL A 923 -6.77 11.85 17.06
N ASP A 924 -6.61 10.58 17.46
CA ASP A 924 -5.70 9.62 16.84
C ASP A 924 -6.10 8.20 17.26
N ASN A 925 -5.57 7.20 16.57
CA ASN A 925 -5.61 5.82 17.06
C ASN A 925 -4.75 5.69 18.32
N ASN A 926 -5.18 4.85 19.24
CA ASN A 926 -4.55 4.58 20.53
C ASN A 926 -4.43 5.79 21.47
N ALA A 927 -5.05 6.94 21.15
CA ALA A 927 -5.22 8.02 22.12
C ALA A 927 -6.09 7.50 23.28
N ILE A 928 -5.58 7.60 24.50
CA ILE A 928 -6.23 7.00 25.67
C ILE A 928 -6.98 8.01 26.53
N ALA A 929 -8.09 7.54 27.09
CA ALA A 929 -8.76 8.15 28.22
C ALA A 929 -9.25 7.06 29.17
N GLY A 930 -9.01 7.21 30.48
CA GLY A 930 -9.35 6.14 31.40
C GLY A 930 -9.11 6.43 32.87
N ILE A 931 -9.46 5.44 33.70
CA ILE A 931 -9.18 5.46 35.13
C ILE A 931 -7.78 4.91 35.42
N THR A 932 -7.08 5.55 36.34
CA THR A 932 -5.65 5.36 36.59
C THR A 932 -5.36 5.35 38.08
N ILE A 933 -4.40 4.52 38.50
CA ILE A 933 -3.79 4.55 39.84
C ILE A 933 -2.26 4.62 39.72
N ARG A 934 -1.61 5.49 40.51
CA ARG A 934 -0.16 5.77 40.45
C ARG A 934 0.48 5.83 41.83
N SER A 935 1.77 5.47 41.91
CA SER A 935 2.59 5.60 43.13
C SER A 935 2.94 7.05 43.46
N SER A 936 3.07 7.92 42.45
CA SER A 936 3.39 9.35 42.58
C SER A 936 2.92 10.16 41.36
N LEU A 937 3.15 11.48 41.40
CA LEU A 937 2.92 12.40 40.28
C LEU A 937 4.17 12.57 39.40
N GLU A 938 5.23 11.79 39.62
CA GLU A 938 6.40 11.79 38.75
C GLU A 938 6.07 11.13 37.40
N ARG A 939 6.78 11.56 36.36
CA ARG A 939 6.55 11.13 34.96
C ARG A 939 6.89 9.66 34.70
N ASP A 940 7.54 8.99 35.63
CA ASP A 940 7.98 7.59 35.52
C ASP A 940 7.43 6.69 36.63
N ALA A 941 6.38 7.15 37.32
CA ALA A 941 5.75 6.42 38.43
C ALA A 941 5.18 5.06 38.01
N ALA A 942 5.27 4.09 38.92
CA ALA A 942 4.51 2.85 38.88
C ALA A 942 3.01 3.18 38.74
N THR A 943 2.35 2.56 37.76
CA THR A 943 1.01 2.96 37.32
C THR A 943 0.22 1.78 36.79
N ALA A 944 -1.08 1.79 36.99
CA ALA A 944 -2.05 1.00 36.23
C ALA A 944 -3.07 1.94 35.60
N ILE A 945 -3.33 1.75 34.31
CA ILE A 945 -4.24 2.56 33.51
C ILE A 945 -5.23 1.63 32.83
N LEU A 946 -6.49 1.68 33.26
CA LEU A 946 -7.59 1.03 32.57
C LEU A 946 -8.26 2.07 31.67
N SER A 947 -7.97 1.99 30.37
CA SER A 947 -8.33 3.04 29.42
C SER A 947 -9.10 2.54 28.21
N THR A 948 -9.93 3.42 27.66
CA THR A 948 -10.49 3.26 26.32
C THR A 948 -9.62 3.96 25.29
N SER A 949 -9.61 3.44 24.06
CA SER A 949 -8.91 4.05 22.92
C SER A 949 -9.55 3.70 21.58
N TYR A 950 -9.36 4.59 20.59
CA TYR A 950 -9.73 4.31 19.20
C TYR A 950 -8.75 3.35 18.54
N ILE A 951 -9.24 2.35 17.81
CA ILE A 951 -8.43 1.41 17.03
C ILE A 951 -9.00 1.20 15.63
N LYS A 952 -8.19 0.61 14.76
CA LYS A 952 -8.61 0.07 13.47
C LYS A 952 -9.48 -1.19 13.63
N SER A 953 -10.67 -1.22 13.01
CA SER A 953 -11.66 -2.30 13.21
C SER A 953 -11.69 -3.38 12.12
N ASP A 954 -10.77 -3.40 11.15
CA ASP A 954 -10.78 -4.36 10.02
C ASP A 954 -10.40 -5.80 10.40
N ARG A 955 -10.06 -6.09 11.67
CA ARG A 955 -10.04 -7.47 12.19
C ARG A 955 -11.48 -7.92 12.45
N ILE A 956 -11.85 -9.08 11.90
CA ILE A 956 -13.17 -9.76 12.04
C ILE A 956 -13.67 -9.83 13.51
N GLU A 957 -12.76 -9.73 14.49
CA GLU A 957 -13.02 -9.78 15.92
C GLU A 957 -13.46 -8.44 16.55
N SER A 958 -13.12 -7.28 15.97
CA SER A 958 -13.56 -5.96 16.48
C SER A 958 -14.69 -5.39 15.64
N ARG A 959 -15.91 -5.33 16.19
CA ARG A 959 -17.10 -4.79 15.50
C ARG A 959 -17.28 -3.28 15.67
N THR A 960 -16.44 -2.66 16.48
CA THR A 960 -16.52 -1.26 16.88
C THR A 960 -15.11 -0.68 16.91
N PRO A 961 -14.94 0.66 16.82
CA PRO A 961 -13.63 1.28 16.78
C PRO A 961 -13.01 1.47 18.17
N TYR A 962 -13.55 0.86 19.23
CA TYR A 962 -13.06 1.05 20.61
C TYR A 962 -12.56 -0.23 21.27
N THR A 963 -11.46 -0.10 22.00
CA THR A 963 -10.96 -1.13 22.94
C THR A 963 -10.86 -0.59 24.34
N ILE A 964 -10.82 -1.51 25.31
CA ILE A 964 -10.43 -1.20 26.69
C ILE A 964 -9.20 -2.01 27.05
N ASN A 965 -8.14 -1.37 27.52
CA ASN A 965 -6.87 -2.01 27.81
C ASN A 965 -6.39 -1.67 29.23
N LEU A 966 -5.71 -2.62 29.87
CA LEU A 966 -5.00 -2.41 31.14
C LEU A 966 -3.50 -2.27 30.89
N SER A 967 -3.04 -1.03 30.77
CA SER A 967 -1.61 -0.69 30.66
C SER A 967 -0.98 -0.55 32.04
N SER A 968 0.28 -0.95 32.20
CA SER A 968 0.92 -0.96 33.53
C SER A 968 2.43 -0.73 33.51
N ARG A 969 2.91 0.04 34.49
CA ARG A 969 4.33 0.13 34.88
C ARG A 969 4.43 -0.41 36.30
N LEU A 970 5.21 -1.48 36.49
CA LEU A 970 5.17 -2.22 37.76
C LEU A 970 5.94 -1.51 38.88
N VAL A 971 7.02 -0.81 38.52
CA VAL A 971 7.92 -0.10 39.45
C VAL A 971 8.30 1.25 38.84
N ASP A 972 8.55 2.25 39.69
CA ASP A 972 9.03 3.57 39.26
C ASP A 972 10.29 3.45 38.37
N GLY A 973 10.35 4.21 37.29
CA GLY A 973 11.48 4.23 36.35
C GLY A 973 11.56 3.06 35.36
N GLU A 974 10.74 2.02 35.53
CA GLU A 974 10.67 0.91 34.57
C GLU A 974 9.87 1.25 33.31
N THR A 975 9.90 0.36 32.33
CA THR A 975 9.10 0.53 31.12
C THR A 975 7.63 0.24 31.37
N ILE A 976 6.73 1.06 30.81
CA ILE A 976 5.30 0.77 30.81
C ILE A 976 4.93 -0.14 29.63
N ASP A 977 4.14 -1.18 29.90
CA ASP A 977 3.42 -1.93 28.86
C ASP A 977 2.20 -1.09 28.44
N THR A 978 2.31 -0.39 27.30
CA THR A 978 1.31 0.56 26.79
C THR A 978 1.06 0.37 25.29
N LEU A 979 -0.07 0.90 24.82
CA LEU A 979 -0.45 0.84 23.41
C LEU A 979 0.62 1.48 22.54
N ASN A 980 1.04 0.73 21.51
CA ASN A 980 2.06 1.14 20.58
C ASN A 980 1.57 2.22 19.58
N ASN A 981 2.44 2.60 18.65
CA ASN A 981 2.16 3.59 17.60
C ASN A 981 1.37 3.03 16.39
N HIS A 982 1.02 1.75 16.41
CA HIS A 982 0.32 1.10 15.32
C HIS A 982 -1.19 1.19 15.51
N SER A 983 -1.91 1.36 14.41
CA SER A 983 -3.38 1.44 14.39
C SER A 983 -4.11 0.17 14.90
N TYR A 984 -3.39 -0.94 15.13
CA TYR A 984 -3.95 -2.23 15.50
C TYR A 984 -3.93 -2.47 17.01
N PRO A 985 -4.89 -3.24 17.56
CA PRO A 985 -4.91 -3.59 18.98
C PRO A 985 -3.63 -4.34 19.37
N ASP A 986 -3.02 -3.90 20.47
CA ASP A 986 -1.84 -4.55 21.02
C ASP A 986 -2.25 -5.82 21.78
N LEU A 987 -2.09 -6.99 21.14
CA LEU A 987 -2.46 -8.28 21.72
C LEU A 987 -1.59 -8.69 22.93
N HIS A 988 -0.48 -7.99 23.20
CA HIS A 988 0.34 -8.26 24.37
C HIS A 988 -0.25 -7.64 25.65
N ILE A 989 -1.13 -6.64 25.50
CA ILE A 989 -1.75 -5.93 26.61
C ILE A 989 -3.10 -6.58 26.92
N PRO A 990 -3.42 -6.89 28.19
CA PRO A 990 -4.75 -7.38 28.56
C PRO A 990 -5.82 -6.37 28.14
N GLY A 991 -6.80 -6.80 27.35
CA GLY A 991 -7.79 -5.90 26.77
C GLY A 991 -9.08 -6.58 26.33
N LEU A 992 -10.13 -5.78 26.18
CA LEU A 992 -11.42 -6.14 25.60
C LEU A 992 -11.60 -5.43 24.27
N LEU A 993 -11.93 -6.21 23.23
CA LEU A 993 -12.25 -5.71 21.90
C LEU A 993 -13.76 -5.49 21.74
N SER A 994 -14.18 -4.81 20.67
CA SER A 994 -15.59 -4.57 20.34
C SER A 994 -16.39 -3.83 21.43
N THR A 995 -15.80 -2.82 22.08
CA THR A 995 -16.47 -2.02 23.12
C THR A 995 -17.22 -0.81 22.52
N ASN A 996 -18.18 -0.23 23.22
CA ASN A 996 -18.87 0.98 22.78
C ASN A 996 -18.95 1.97 23.94
N ILE A 997 -18.92 3.26 23.64
CA ILE A 997 -19.10 4.31 24.64
C ILE A 997 -20.59 4.74 24.64
N PRO A 998 -21.24 4.92 25.81
CA PRO A 998 -20.65 4.88 27.16
C PRO A 998 -20.30 3.48 27.67
N TYR A 999 -19.26 3.36 28.49
CA TYR A 999 -18.81 2.09 29.08
C TYR A 999 -18.31 2.26 30.52
N TRP A 1000 -18.48 1.25 31.36
CA TRP A 1000 -18.04 1.28 32.75
C TRP A 1000 -16.64 0.70 32.92
N LEU A 1001 -15.83 1.38 33.73
CA LEU A 1001 -14.47 1.01 34.10
C LEU A 1001 -14.39 0.87 35.62
N LYS A 1002 -13.65 -0.15 36.10
CA LYS A 1002 -13.39 -0.36 37.53
C LYS A 1002 -11.96 -0.83 37.77
N LEU A 1003 -11.26 -0.17 38.68
CA LEU A 1003 -9.99 -0.62 39.25
C LEU A 1003 -10.20 -1.06 40.69
N VAL A 1004 -9.63 -2.19 41.07
CA VAL A 1004 -9.64 -2.71 42.45
C VAL A 1004 -8.21 -2.84 42.94
N ARG A 1005 -7.90 -2.27 44.12
CA ARG A 1005 -6.62 -2.41 44.80
C ARG A 1005 -6.76 -3.34 46.00
N SER A 1006 -5.89 -4.34 46.08
CA SER A 1006 -5.72 -5.23 47.22
C SER A 1006 -4.23 -5.40 47.51
N GLY A 1007 -3.69 -4.59 48.42
CA GLY A 1007 -2.26 -4.42 48.64
C GLY A 1007 -1.57 -3.84 47.39
N ASN A 1008 -0.69 -4.64 46.79
CA ASN A 1008 0.00 -4.34 45.54
C ASN A 1008 -0.70 -4.94 44.31
N GLU A 1009 -1.74 -5.74 44.50
CA GLU A 1009 -2.50 -6.31 43.38
C GLU A 1009 -3.54 -5.30 42.88
N ILE A 1010 -3.45 -4.95 41.59
CA ILE A 1010 -4.39 -4.08 40.89
C ILE A 1010 -5.11 -4.87 39.81
N SER A 1011 -6.43 -4.97 39.92
CA SER A 1011 -7.30 -5.66 38.97
C SER A 1011 -8.19 -4.66 38.24
N GLY A 1012 -8.20 -4.73 36.90
CA GLY A 1012 -9.05 -3.93 36.04
C GLY A 1012 -10.26 -4.72 35.53
N TYR A 1013 -11.44 -4.11 35.61
CA TYR A 1013 -12.70 -4.67 35.13
C TYR A 1013 -13.44 -3.66 34.27
N ALA A 1014 -14.20 -4.14 33.29
CA ALA A 1014 -15.04 -3.30 32.47
C ALA A 1014 -16.43 -3.92 32.27
N SER A 1015 -17.44 -3.08 32.06
CA SER A 1015 -18.82 -3.51 31.96
C SER A 1015 -19.65 -2.62 31.02
N PRO A 1016 -20.52 -3.19 30.17
CA PRO A 1016 -21.46 -2.40 29.37
C PRO A 1016 -22.62 -1.83 30.20
N ASP A 1017 -22.94 -2.42 31.36
CA ASP A 1017 -24.14 -2.09 32.15
C ASP A 1017 -23.85 -1.64 33.59
N GLY A 1018 -22.60 -1.78 34.07
CA GLY A 1018 -22.19 -1.44 35.43
C GLY A 1018 -22.55 -2.52 36.46
N GLU A 1019 -23.22 -3.59 36.05
CA GLU A 1019 -23.67 -4.69 36.90
C GLU A 1019 -22.84 -5.97 36.65
N ASN A 1020 -22.67 -6.32 35.37
CA ASN A 1020 -21.96 -7.51 34.91
C ASN A 1020 -20.54 -7.15 34.50
N TRP A 1021 -19.59 -7.44 35.39
CA TRP A 1021 -18.19 -7.09 35.24
C TRP A 1021 -17.38 -8.18 34.56
N THR A 1022 -16.62 -7.81 33.53
CA THR A 1022 -15.62 -8.66 32.89
C THR A 1022 -14.24 -8.22 33.37
N GLU A 1023 -13.42 -9.16 33.85
CA GLU A 1023 -12.02 -8.87 34.17
C GLU A 1023 -11.24 -8.61 32.87
N VAL A 1024 -10.54 -7.49 32.82
CA VAL A 1024 -9.66 -7.11 31.71
C VAL A 1024 -8.25 -7.66 31.96
N GLY A 1025 -7.76 -7.54 33.20
CA GLY A 1025 -6.49 -8.11 33.63
C GLY A 1025 -6.15 -7.74 35.08
N THR A 1026 -5.09 -8.36 35.58
CA THR A 1026 -4.57 -8.14 36.94
C THR A 1026 -3.05 -8.02 36.90
N LYS A 1027 -2.49 -7.07 37.66
CA LYS A 1027 -1.04 -6.79 37.75
C LYS A 1027 -0.62 -6.56 39.20
N ASN A 1028 0.63 -6.93 39.53
CA ASN A 1028 1.24 -6.62 40.82
C ASN A 1028 2.13 -5.38 40.65
N ILE A 1029 1.77 -4.27 41.29
CA ILE A 1029 2.38 -2.94 41.12
C ILE A 1029 2.89 -2.45 42.48
N GLU A 1030 4.14 -2.00 42.54
CA GLU A 1030 4.73 -1.42 43.75
C GLU A 1030 4.18 0.00 43.97
N LEU A 1031 3.08 0.11 44.71
CA LEU A 1031 2.47 1.38 45.11
C LEU A 1031 2.97 1.82 46.48
N ASN A 1032 3.02 3.14 46.67
CA ASN A 1032 3.24 3.74 47.99
C ASN A 1032 1.99 3.60 48.89
N ASP A 1033 2.17 3.85 50.19
CA ASP A 1033 1.07 3.86 51.17
C ASP A 1033 -0.03 4.84 50.75
N VAL A 1034 0.38 6.03 50.29
CA VAL A 1034 -0.47 6.99 49.58
C VAL A 1034 -0.27 6.80 48.08
N ALA A 1035 -1.33 6.42 47.38
CA ALA A 1035 -1.39 6.38 45.92
C ALA A 1035 -2.25 7.53 45.39
N TYR A 1036 -2.20 7.75 44.09
CA TYR A 1036 -3.02 8.76 43.41
C TYR A 1036 -3.94 8.04 42.44
N VAL A 1037 -5.26 8.23 42.60
CA VAL A 1037 -6.28 7.61 41.75
C VAL A 1037 -7.09 8.67 41.02
N GLY A 1038 -7.41 8.44 39.75
CA GLY A 1038 -8.06 9.45 38.95
C GLY A 1038 -8.18 9.12 37.48
N PHE A 1039 -8.26 10.16 36.65
CA PHE A 1039 -8.51 10.09 35.21
C PHE A 1039 -7.30 10.59 34.44
N ALA A 1040 -6.75 9.74 33.58
CA ALA A 1040 -5.65 10.09 32.68
C ALA A 1040 -6.18 10.27 31.27
N VAL A 1041 -5.81 11.38 30.63
CA VAL A 1041 -6.16 11.69 29.23
C VAL A 1041 -4.94 12.19 28.47
N GLU A 1042 -4.68 11.58 27.32
CA GLU A 1042 -3.60 11.96 26.40
C GLU A 1042 -4.07 11.85 24.94
N SER A 1043 -3.24 12.29 23.99
CA SER A 1043 -3.65 12.49 22.60
C SER A 1043 -2.86 11.68 21.57
N ALA A 1044 -2.13 10.66 22.02
CA ALA A 1044 -1.23 9.81 21.25
C ALA A 1044 -0.20 10.58 20.41
N ASN A 1045 0.34 11.67 20.96
CA ASN A 1045 1.27 12.54 20.25
C ASN A 1045 2.44 11.77 19.62
N ASP A 1046 2.73 12.01 18.34
CA ASP A 1046 3.84 11.34 17.63
C ASP A 1046 5.04 12.30 17.44
N SER A 1047 5.93 11.97 16.50
CA SER A 1047 7.11 12.79 16.21
C SER A 1047 6.84 13.91 15.19
N SER A 1048 5.58 14.15 14.81
CA SER A 1048 5.21 15.30 13.98
C SER A 1048 5.10 16.57 14.84
N ALA A 1049 4.86 17.72 14.19
CA ALA A 1049 4.64 18.99 14.89
C ALA A 1049 3.16 19.22 15.27
N ILE A 1050 2.27 18.29 14.90
CA ILE A 1050 0.86 18.36 15.28
C ILE A 1050 0.72 17.97 16.74
N ASN A 1051 0.13 18.85 17.55
CA ASN A 1051 -0.30 18.53 18.90
C ASN A 1051 -1.83 18.55 18.93
N ASN A 1052 -2.43 17.45 19.38
CA ASN A 1052 -3.87 17.27 19.50
C ASN A 1052 -4.33 17.45 20.96
N TYR A 1053 -5.62 17.73 21.15
CA TYR A 1053 -6.23 17.89 22.48
C TYR A 1053 -7.39 16.90 22.65
N ASN A 1054 -7.13 15.80 23.34
CA ASN A 1054 -8.14 14.80 23.60
C ASN A 1054 -9.05 15.27 24.75
N THR A 1055 -10.36 15.32 24.52
CA THR A 1055 -11.35 15.61 25.56
C THR A 1055 -12.15 14.35 25.86
N ALA A 1056 -12.21 13.97 27.14
CA ALA A 1056 -13.01 12.86 27.63
C ALA A 1056 -13.94 13.29 28.78
N GLN A 1057 -15.12 12.68 28.82
CA GLN A 1057 -16.12 12.94 29.87
C GLN A 1057 -16.40 11.68 30.67
N PHE A 1058 -16.52 11.84 31.99
CA PHE A 1058 -16.76 10.75 32.93
C PHE A 1058 -17.93 11.07 33.86
N SER A 1059 -18.71 10.05 34.18
CA SER A 1059 -19.88 10.12 35.05
C SER A 1059 -19.92 8.96 36.03
N ASN A 1060 -20.86 9.00 36.99
CA ASN A 1060 -21.08 7.92 37.96
C ASN A 1060 -19.80 7.52 38.71
N ILE A 1061 -19.04 8.52 39.16
CA ILE A 1061 -17.73 8.35 39.75
C ILE A 1061 -17.89 7.90 41.21
N SER A 1062 -17.22 6.81 41.59
CA SER A 1062 -17.28 6.27 42.96
C SER A 1062 -15.94 5.70 43.39
N THR A 1063 -15.53 6.05 44.61
CA THR A 1063 -14.35 5.53 45.31
C THR A 1063 -14.79 4.89 46.62
N THR A 1064 -14.48 3.60 46.84
CA THR A 1064 -14.78 2.90 48.12
C THR A 1064 -13.55 2.67 49.00
N MET A 1065 -12.40 3.18 48.55
CA MET A 1065 -11.13 3.12 49.25
C MET A 1065 -11.18 4.03 50.48
N THR A 1066 -10.53 3.62 51.58
CA THR A 1066 -10.49 4.41 52.82
C THR A 1066 -9.69 5.71 52.63
N SER A 1067 -10.34 6.78 52.19
CA SER A 1067 -9.80 8.13 52.35
C SER A 1067 -9.93 8.56 53.81
N GLN A 1068 -8.98 9.36 54.31
CA GLN A 1068 -9.15 9.98 55.63
C GLN A 1068 -10.40 10.86 55.64
N GLU A 1069 -11.47 10.43 56.31
CA GLU A 1069 -12.40 11.35 56.96
C GLU A 1069 -11.88 11.71 58.36
N ASP A 1070 -11.98 13.00 58.66
CA ASP A 1070 -11.67 13.69 59.91
C ASP A 1070 -11.85 12.84 61.18
N THR A 1071 -10.75 12.57 61.87
CA THR A 1071 -10.79 12.08 63.26
C THR A 1071 -10.73 13.25 64.22
N GLU A 1072 -11.84 13.95 64.45
CA GLU A 1072 -12.05 14.69 65.69
C GLU A 1072 -13.24 14.12 66.48
N THR A 1073 -12.94 13.26 67.45
CA THR A 1073 -13.11 13.57 68.89
C THR A 1073 -12.80 12.32 69.72
N PRO A 1074 -11.86 12.43 70.68
CA PRO A 1074 -12.17 11.91 72.01
C PRO A 1074 -11.71 12.81 73.16
N GLU A 1075 -12.69 13.12 74.02
CA GLU A 1075 -12.67 13.31 75.49
C GLU A 1075 -11.49 14.03 76.19
N GLU A 1076 -11.84 15.14 76.86
CA GLU A 1076 -11.10 15.73 77.99
C GLU A 1076 -10.76 14.70 79.10
N PRO A 1077 -9.57 14.79 79.74
CA PRO A 1077 -9.50 15.51 81.02
C PRO A 1077 -8.15 16.15 81.42
N GLY A 1078 -8.22 17.31 82.11
CA GLY A 1078 -7.40 17.62 83.30
C GLY A 1078 -6.57 18.91 83.31
N ASP A 1079 -6.99 19.89 84.11
CA ASP A 1079 -6.25 21.11 84.47
C ASP A 1079 -4.79 20.86 84.93
N THR A 1080 -3.83 21.68 84.49
CA THR A 1080 -3.03 22.63 85.33
C THR A 1080 -1.83 23.21 84.57
N GLY A 1081 -1.70 24.56 84.57
CA GLY A 1081 -0.40 25.28 84.55
C GLY A 1081 -0.36 26.55 83.70
N ASP A 1082 -0.52 27.73 84.31
CA ASP A 1082 -0.35 29.04 83.67
C ASP A 1082 1.00 29.18 82.95
N SER A 1083 0.97 29.57 81.68
CA SER A 1083 2.16 29.90 80.87
C SER A 1083 2.29 31.42 80.74
N GLY A 1084 3.50 31.94 80.96
CA GLY A 1084 3.79 33.36 81.18
C GLY A 1084 3.76 34.26 79.93
N ASP A 1085 3.65 35.57 80.21
CA ASP A 1085 3.46 36.66 79.25
C ASP A 1085 4.48 36.70 78.09
N THR A 1086 3.96 36.78 76.86
CA THR A 1086 4.70 37.09 75.63
C THR A 1086 5.02 38.58 75.57
N GLY A 1087 6.28 38.94 75.34
CA GLY A 1087 6.76 40.33 75.27
C GLY A 1087 6.42 41.06 73.97
N ASP A 1088 6.33 42.40 74.07
CA ASP A 1088 5.81 43.33 73.07
C ASP A 1088 6.56 43.35 71.71
N THR A 1089 5.76 43.51 70.65
CA THR A 1089 6.17 43.79 69.26
C THR A 1089 6.82 45.17 69.14
N GLY A 1090 7.96 45.26 68.44
CA GLY A 1090 8.65 46.53 68.14
C GLY A 1090 8.19 47.20 66.84
N ASP A 1091 8.12 48.53 66.87
CA ASP A 1091 7.46 49.43 65.92
C ASP A 1091 7.99 49.48 64.47
N THR A 1092 7.06 49.77 63.56
CA THR A 1092 7.20 50.16 62.16
C THR A 1092 7.98 51.48 61.99
N GLY A 1093 8.81 51.58 60.93
CA GLY A 1093 9.51 52.81 60.53
C GLY A 1093 9.00 53.37 59.19
N ASP A 1094 9.00 54.71 59.10
CA ASP A 1094 8.17 55.56 58.23
C ASP A 1094 8.46 55.60 56.71
N THR A 1095 7.38 55.92 55.97
CA THR A 1095 7.28 56.32 54.55
C THR A 1095 8.03 57.63 54.24
N GLY A 1096 8.61 57.73 53.04
CA GLY A 1096 9.16 58.98 52.46
C GLY A 1096 8.47 59.38 51.14
N ASP A 1097 8.37 60.69 50.91
CA ASP A 1097 7.39 61.42 50.07
C ASP A 1097 7.46 61.29 48.53
N THR A 1098 6.29 61.52 47.91
CA THR A 1098 5.96 61.66 46.48
C THR A 1098 6.51 62.95 45.82
N GLY A 1099 6.76 62.93 44.50
CA GLY A 1099 6.92 64.13 43.65
C GLY A 1099 6.21 64.00 42.29
N ASP A 1100 5.56 65.09 41.86
CA ASP A 1100 4.59 65.20 40.74
C ASP A 1100 5.20 65.30 39.31
N THR A 1101 4.34 64.98 38.34
CA THR A 1101 4.40 65.00 36.85
C THR A 1101 4.90 66.28 36.17
N GLY A 1102 5.47 66.15 34.95
CA GLY A 1102 5.55 67.22 33.94
C GLY A 1102 5.36 66.71 32.50
N ASP A 1103 4.59 67.44 31.69
CA ASP A 1103 4.20 67.11 30.30
C ASP A 1103 5.17 67.67 29.20
N SER A 1104 5.26 66.88 28.12
CA SER A 1104 5.50 67.12 26.67
C SER A 1104 6.59 68.06 26.09
N GLY A 1105 7.26 67.55 25.03
CA GLY A 1105 7.81 68.33 23.90
C GLY A 1105 8.40 67.47 22.77
N ASP A 1106 7.87 67.63 21.54
CA ASP A 1106 8.26 66.95 20.28
C ASP A 1106 9.60 67.43 19.66
N THR A 1107 10.12 66.65 18.68
CA THR A 1107 11.08 66.91 17.56
C THR A 1107 12.23 65.90 17.60
N GLY A 1108 12.64 65.12 16.60
CA GLY A 1108 12.40 64.99 15.15
C GLY A 1108 13.65 64.29 14.54
N ASP A 1109 13.45 63.50 13.48
CA ASP A 1109 14.32 62.52 12.77
C ASP A 1109 15.86 62.56 12.89
N SER A 1110 16.46 61.35 12.97
CA SER A 1110 17.79 61.05 12.42
C SER A 1110 17.74 59.73 11.64
N GLY A 1111 18.04 59.83 10.35
CA GLY A 1111 17.84 58.79 9.34
C GLY A 1111 18.94 57.73 9.22
N ASP A 1112 18.77 56.93 8.17
CA ASP A 1112 19.43 55.67 7.84
C ASP A 1112 20.95 55.62 8.07
N THR A 1113 21.40 54.55 8.74
CA THR A 1113 22.77 54.04 8.61
C THR A 1113 22.74 52.84 7.68
N GLY A 1114 23.33 53.00 6.48
CA GLY A 1114 23.30 52.04 5.39
C GLY A 1114 24.19 50.79 5.58
N ASP A 1115 24.07 49.90 4.59
CA ASP A 1115 24.63 48.54 4.50
C ASP A 1115 26.08 48.41 4.97
N SER A 1116 26.33 47.48 5.90
CA SER A 1116 27.67 46.93 6.12
C SER A 1116 27.88 45.75 5.16
N GLY A 1117 28.77 45.95 4.18
CA GLY A 1117 29.14 44.96 3.19
C GLY A 1117 29.97 43.77 3.71
N ASP A 1118 30.10 42.78 2.84
CA ASP A 1118 30.69 41.46 3.06
C ASP A 1118 32.03 41.47 3.81
N THR A 1119 32.12 40.67 4.87
CA THR A 1119 33.40 40.28 5.50
C THR A 1119 33.72 38.84 5.09
N GLY A 1120 34.84 38.69 4.36
CA GLY A 1120 35.24 37.47 3.65
C GLY A 1120 35.79 36.32 4.50
N ASP A 1121 36.09 35.22 3.78
CA ASP A 1121 36.48 33.90 4.26
C ASP A 1121 37.52 33.91 5.40
N SER A 1122 37.20 33.23 6.49
CA SER A 1122 38.17 32.85 7.53
C SER A 1122 38.63 31.42 7.31
N GLY A 1123 39.94 31.24 7.14
CA GLY A 1123 40.61 30.00 6.77
C GLY A 1123 40.90 29.01 7.90
N ASP A 1124 41.32 27.82 7.45
CA ASP A 1124 41.84 26.62 8.10
C ASP A 1124 41.89 26.58 9.65
N THR A 1125 41.03 25.72 10.22
CA THR A 1125 41.13 25.25 11.60
C THR A 1125 42.26 24.22 11.73
N GLY A 1126 43.24 24.51 12.61
CA GLY A 1126 44.39 23.65 12.89
C GLY A 1126 44.13 22.50 13.88
N ASP A 1127 44.94 21.46 13.69
CA ASP A 1127 45.20 20.19 14.40
C ASP A 1127 44.35 19.75 15.62
N SER A 1128 43.85 18.51 15.47
CA SER A 1128 43.17 17.69 16.47
C SER A 1128 43.98 17.46 17.75
N GLY A 1129 43.33 17.67 18.90
CA GLY A 1129 43.83 17.31 20.23
C GLY A 1129 43.55 15.85 20.62
N ASP A 1130 44.39 15.34 21.52
CA ASP A 1130 44.70 13.93 21.81
C ASP A 1130 43.55 12.96 22.12
N THR A 1131 43.75 11.73 21.63
CA THR A 1131 42.99 10.49 21.82
C THR A 1131 42.83 10.08 23.28
N GLY A 1132 41.58 9.96 23.75
CA GLY A 1132 41.23 9.30 25.02
C GLY A 1132 41.40 7.77 24.93
N GLY A 1133 42.03 7.18 25.95
CA GLY A 1133 42.52 5.80 25.96
C GLY A 1133 41.47 4.69 25.85
N SER A 1134 41.94 3.55 25.33
CA SER A 1134 41.20 2.31 25.05
C SER A 1134 40.56 1.69 26.30
N GLY A 1135 39.23 1.54 26.27
CA GLY A 1135 38.49 0.66 27.19
C GLY A 1135 38.69 -0.81 26.80
N GLY A 1136 39.02 -1.65 27.79
CA GLY A 1136 39.44 -3.04 27.61
C GLY A 1136 38.37 -3.99 27.04
N ALA A 1137 38.85 -5.07 26.42
CA ALA A 1137 38.07 -6.14 25.82
C ALA A 1137 37.14 -6.83 26.85
N GLY A 1138 35.85 -6.87 26.55
CA GLY A 1138 34.86 -7.71 27.23
C GLY A 1138 34.81 -9.10 26.58
N ASN A 1139 34.84 -10.13 27.42
CA ASN A 1139 34.96 -11.55 27.05
C ASN A 1139 33.81 -12.06 26.16
N SER A 1140 34.19 -12.94 25.25
CA SER A 1140 33.36 -13.89 24.51
C SER A 1140 32.52 -14.76 25.46
N GLY A 1141 31.19 -14.66 25.35
CA GLY A 1141 30.23 -15.57 25.97
C GLY A 1141 29.88 -16.71 25.02
N GLU A 1142 30.13 -17.94 25.48
CA GLU A 1142 29.92 -19.21 24.79
C GLU A 1142 28.46 -19.47 24.44
N ARG A 1143 28.25 -20.06 23.24
CA ARG A 1143 27.09 -20.88 22.93
C ARG A 1143 27.21 -22.19 23.71
N GLU A 1144 26.32 -22.44 24.65
CA GLU A 1144 25.97 -23.81 25.06
C GLU A 1144 24.47 -24.03 24.84
N GLY A 1145 24.18 -25.17 24.20
CA GLY A 1145 22.82 -25.58 23.86
C GLY A 1145 22.08 -26.19 25.05
N LEU A 1146 20.75 -26.12 24.96
CA LEU A 1146 19.86 -27.09 25.59
C LEU A 1146 19.04 -27.75 24.49
N ALA A 1147 19.18 -29.07 24.45
CA ALA A 1147 18.48 -30.00 23.59
C ALA A 1147 17.01 -30.17 24.01
N GLY A 1148 16.17 -30.44 23.02
CA GLY A 1148 15.11 -31.44 23.09
C GLY A 1148 13.85 -31.10 23.90
N VAL A 1149 12.88 -30.48 23.24
CA VAL A 1149 11.46 -30.87 23.35
C VAL A 1149 10.87 -30.88 21.94
N GLU A 1150 10.60 -32.08 21.42
CA GLU A 1150 9.89 -32.33 20.17
C GLU A 1150 8.42 -31.91 20.28
N LEU A 1151 7.91 -31.22 19.26
CA LEU A 1151 6.48 -31.11 18.96
C LEU A 1151 6.24 -31.62 17.52
N PRO A 1152 5.12 -32.31 17.26
CA PRO A 1152 5.04 -33.30 16.19
C PRO A 1152 4.68 -32.72 14.81
N ASN A 1153 5.30 -33.28 13.77
CA ASN A 1153 4.89 -33.14 12.37
C ASN A 1153 3.43 -33.59 12.18
N THR A 1154 2.60 -32.72 11.60
CA THR A 1154 1.29 -33.08 11.05
C THR A 1154 1.16 -32.60 9.61
N ALA A 1155 1.93 -33.21 8.71
CA ALA A 1155 1.59 -33.28 7.29
C ALA A 1155 0.46 -34.31 7.10
N THR A 1156 -0.76 -33.93 7.52
CA THR A 1156 -2.00 -34.69 7.22
C THR A 1156 -3.22 -33.78 7.14
N ASN A 1157 -3.03 -32.46 7.01
CA ASN A 1157 -4.15 -31.50 6.89
C ASN A 1157 -4.25 -30.79 5.52
N ALA A 1158 -3.28 -30.92 4.62
CA ALA A 1158 -3.36 -30.26 3.31
C ALA A 1158 -4.44 -30.88 2.39
N TYR A 1159 -4.65 -32.20 2.46
CA TYR A 1159 -5.72 -32.86 1.69
C TYR A 1159 -7.13 -32.64 2.27
N LEU A 1160 -7.26 -32.40 3.58
CA LEU A 1160 -8.54 -32.09 4.20
C LEU A 1160 -9.03 -30.68 3.83
N TRP A 1161 -8.12 -29.72 3.60
CA TRP A 1161 -8.47 -28.35 3.16
C TRP A 1161 -8.84 -28.25 1.68
N VAL A 1162 -8.31 -29.13 0.81
CA VAL A 1162 -8.73 -29.18 -0.60
C VAL A 1162 -10.12 -29.81 -0.74
N VAL A 1163 -10.43 -30.86 0.05
CA VAL A 1163 -11.77 -31.48 0.06
C VAL A 1163 -12.81 -30.60 0.75
N ILE A 1164 -12.46 -29.87 1.82
CA ILE A 1164 -13.35 -28.86 2.44
C ILE A 1164 -13.49 -27.62 1.55
N GLY A 1165 -12.45 -27.21 0.83
CA GLY A 1165 -12.49 -26.12 -0.14
C GLY A 1165 -13.41 -26.43 -1.33
N LEU A 1166 -13.35 -27.65 -1.86
CA LEU A 1166 -14.25 -28.10 -2.94
C LEU A 1166 -15.69 -28.33 -2.45
N LEU A 1167 -15.91 -28.77 -1.20
CA LEU A 1167 -17.26 -28.79 -0.59
C LEU A 1167 -17.80 -27.37 -0.30
N SER A 1168 -16.93 -26.40 -0.01
CA SER A 1168 -17.32 -25.00 0.26
C SER A 1168 -17.77 -24.26 -1.00
N ILE A 1169 -17.20 -24.60 -2.16
CA ILE A 1169 -17.64 -24.08 -3.47
C ILE A 1169 -19.01 -24.68 -3.86
N ALA A 1170 -19.29 -25.94 -3.51
CA ALA A 1170 -20.58 -26.57 -3.73
C ALA A 1170 -21.69 -26.08 -2.76
N LEU A 1171 -21.36 -25.66 -1.54
CA LEU A 1171 -22.31 -25.15 -0.54
C LEU A 1171 -22.50 -23.62 -0.58
N GLY A 1172 -21.53 -22.87 -1.10
CA GLY A 1172 -21.58 -21.40 -1.27
C GLY A 1172 -22.68 -20.91 -2.21
N GLY A 1173 -23.14 -21.76 -3.15
CA GLY A 1173 -24.30 -21.49 -4.00
C GLY A 1173 -25.65 -21.46 -3.25
N THR A 1174 -25.70 -21.93 -2.00
CA THR A 1174 -26.95 -22.02 -1.22
C THR A 1174 -27.17 -20.80 -0.31
N VAL A 1175 -26.12 -20.03 0.01
CA VAL A 1175 -26.18 -18.90 0.94
C VAL A 1175 -26.72 -17.61 0.27
N LEU A 1176 -26.53 -17.45 -1.04
CA LEU A 1176 -27.13 -16.33 -1.79
C LEU A 1176 -28.67 -16.42 -1.89
N ILE A 1177 -29.24 -17.63 -1.81
CA ILE A 1177 -30.69 -17.84 -1.85
C ILE A 1177 -31.33 -17.55 -0.47
N VAL A 1178 -30.59 -17.68 0.63
CA VAL A 1178 -31.09 -17.40 2.00
C VAL A 1178 -31.09 -15.90 2.33
N ARG A 1179 -30.19 -15.09 1.74
CA ARG A 1179 -30.20 -13.62 1.90
C ARG A 1179 -31.32 -12.93 1.09
N TYR A 1180 -31.72 -13.48 -0.06
CA TYR A 1180 -32.85 -12.93 -0.84
C TYR A 1180 -34.24 -13.33 -0.28
N LEU A 1181 -34.35 -14.44 0.46
CA LEU A 1181 -35.62 -14.94 1.01
C LEU A 1181 -35.94 -14.48 2.45
N ARG A 1182 -35.07 -13.73 3.13
CA ARG A 1182 -35.35 -13.18 4.48
C ARG A 1182 -36.07 -11.83 4.52
N LYS A 1183 -36.39 -11.21 3.37
CA LYS A 1183 -37.06 -9.89 3.30
C LYS A 1183 -38.57 -9.90 3.04
N LYS A 1184 -39.25 -11.06 3.03
CA LYS A 1184 -40.73 -11.12 2.98
C LYS A 1184 -41.32 -12.19 3.92
N GLN A 1185 -41.83 -11.76 5.07
CA GLN A 1185 -42.85 -12.50 5.81
C GLN A 1185 -44.15 -12.48 5.01
N ILE A 1186 -44.56 -13.61 4.40
CA ILE A 1186 -45.98 -13.90 4.12
C ILE A 1186 -46.26 -15.38 4.42
N ILE A 1187 -47.34 -15.54 5.17
CA ILE A 1187 -47.95 -16.69 5.85
C ILE A 1187 -48.64 -17.68 4.89
N PHE A 1188 -48.43 -19.00 5.15
CA PHE A 1188 -49.25 -20.22 4.87
C PHE A 1188 -49.76 -20.50 3.44
N ASN A 1189 -49.73 -21.71 2.90
CA ASN A 1189 -50.24 -23.01 3.40
C ASN A 1189 -49.57 -24.17 2.62
#